data_AF-A0A1G1YP50-F1
#
_entry.id   AF-A0A1G1YP50-F1
#
_cell.length_a   1.000
_cell.length_b   1.000
_cell.length_c   1.000
_cell.angle_alpha   90.00
_cell.angle_beta   90.00
_cell.angle_gamma   90.00
#
_symmetry.space_group_name_H-M   'P 1'
#
loop_
_entity.id
_entity.type
_entity.pdbx_description
1 polymer ?
#
loop_
_entity_poly.entity_id
_entity_poly.type
_entity_poly.pdbx_seq_one_letter_code
_entity_poly.pdbx_strand_id
1 'polypeptide(L)'
;MNHSRFKLKIPTLNRDPDRSVGIKTKIKLKFSAKLRAGILVFFVLLPQISLARNYNPNNIITDQELFNKDALNKTAIQKFLERENSVLARYSQVADSLPKKASEIIWEVSQRHSINPKFLLTTLEKEQALISKSQATEKALDWATGYSCFGGSCNEKYRGFYNQIDAAAETQQIYRQKANQFSFRVNQAAKTFDDYNLTPANQATANLFIYTPYVGYSPELGVTKPYGGNRLFWRIWHRYFSHQKFLDGQIITDNANYWLIQNNQKRKFVSLDLFLKDYQASQAITVTAADLAAYPDGPEISFAENTVVKSLELNQIFLLTENQKRLINDTNALSLLNEVRLALNENEIPVVTEAKLANYVLGSPITSVTIYPQGKFFQDETNQIWQVQDGLKHAVDQAVWQSRFANKQAEPALTADLEKYPTGEPVKLKDGTFALNPETNNYYLISNGERMKIQDPTVFDRVYGLDKKNNAIRASTTLLGIHSAGEMIDFIDDTVKEEAGSISQINSSTNYTANFVALNPDGLILVNGQSQTATVSFKNTSGSIWPKGEVWLQVTDKDKTESSFGVKDKINFNESNVGLDQLATFTVNLTAPTNQSGLLNQEFGLYYNLNGTPTKIISIAKFIIVKPGVAAQILEHNLPVAVKNTWRPLQITMKIKNVSADTIWLSRKTALEIYNSDGKASPFYDANDWVRKEVAAVPVGKTYVKPGEIGEFKFTIKPMGLKRGVYLIKFQLKLLDKNKTVYLNGGEDWKREIRVD
;
A
#
# COMPACT_ATOMS: atom_id res chain seq x y z
N MET A 1 -12.56 -15.31 11.96
CA MET A 1 -13.69 -15.38 11.00
C MET A 1 -14.99 -15.69 11.73
N ASN A 2 -15.80 -14.66 12.00
CA ASN A 2 -17.20 -14.83 12.36
C ASN A 2 -17.99 -14.91 11.03
N HIS A 3 -18.66 -16.04 10.79
CA HIS A 3 -19.63 -16.14 9.70
C HIS A 3 -20.84 -15.24 9.98
N SER A 4 -20.87 -14.04 9.40
CA SER A 4 -22.10 -13.27 9.31
C SER A 4 -22.82 -13.67 8.02
N ARG A 5 -23.83 -14.53 8.17
CA ARG A 5 -24.75 -14.93 7.09
C ARG A 5 -25.72 -13.78 6.82
N PHE A 6 -25.64 -13.15 5.66
CA PHE A 6 -26.79 -12.43 5.11
C PHE A 6 -27.74 -13.48 4.50
N LYS A 7 -28.82 -13.79 5.22
CA LYS A 7 -29.96 -14.53 4.66
C LYS A 7 -30.85 -13.55 3.88
N LEU A 8 -30.85 -13.67 2.56
CA LEU A 8 -31.96 -13.18 1.73
C LEU A 8 -33.19 -14.03 2.06
N LYS A 9 -34.25 -13.38 2.57
CA LYS A 9 -35.59 -13.97 2.71
C LYS A 9 -36.20 -14.08 1.31
N ILE A 10 -36.40 -15.30 0.84
CA ILE A 10 -37.34 -15.62 -0.25
C ILE A 10 -38.49 -16.42 0.41
N PRO A 11 -39.77 -16.14 0.12
CA PRO A 11 -40.88 -16.80 0.79
C PRO A 11 -40.92 -18.29 0.47
N THR A 12 -41.06 -19.10 1.52
CA THR A 12 -41.27 -20.54 1.49
C THR A 12 -42.66 -20.88 0.95
N LEU A 13 -42.74 -21.70 -0.09
CA LEU A 13 -43.90 -22.54 -0.38
C LEU A 13 -43.56 -23.98 0.05
N ASN A 14 -44.27 -24.43 1.09
CA ASN A 14 -44.22 -25.77 1.66
C ASN A 14 -44.43 -26.87 0.61
N ARG A 15 -43.59 -27.91 0.66
CA ARG A 15 -44.02 -29.29 0.40
C ARG A 15 -43.30 -30.24 1.35
N ASP A 16 -44.08 -30.77 2.29
CA ASP A 16 -43.79 -32.00 3.01
C ASP A 16 -43.93 -33.20 2.06
N PRO A 17 -43.17 -34.29 2.26
CA PRO A 17 -43.14 -35.45 1.39
C PRO A 17 -44.17 -36.49 1.85
N ASP A 18 -44.67 -37.26 0.90
CA ASP A 18 -44.80 -38.73 0.93
C ASP A 18 -45.99 -39.19 0.07
N ARG A 19 -45.87 -40.41 -0.46
CA ARG A 19 -46.77 -41.18 -1.35
C ARG A 19 -46.40 -41.22 -2.83
N SER A 20 -45.64 -42.27 -3.12
CA SER A 20 -45.68 -43.06 -4.35
C SER A 20 -47.10 -43.39 -4.82
N VAL A 21 -47.45 -43.05 -6.07
CA VAL A 21 -48.29 -43.87 -6.98
C VAL A 21 -47.89 -43.50 -8.41
N GLY A 22 -47.53 -44.49 -9.22
CA GLY A 22 -47.18 -44.30 -10.63
C GLY A 22 -48.41 -44.16 -11.53
N ILE A 23 -48.34 -43.27 -12.53
CA ILE A 23 -49.17 -43.32 -13.74
C ILE A 23 -48.30 -42.91 -14.94
N LYS A 24 -48.21 -43.83 -15.91
CA LYS A 24 -47.66 -43.61 -17.25
C LYS A 24 -48.68 -42.82 -18.08
N THR A 25 -48.28 -41.70 -18.68
CA THR A 25 -49.01 -41.16 -19.84
C THR A 25 -48.03 -40.61 -20.87
N LYS A 26 -47.91 -41.31 -22.01
CA LYS A 26 -47.25 -40.84 -23.22
C LYS A 26 -48.16 -39.84 -23.93
N ILE A 27 -47.65 -38.66 -24.29
CA ILE A 27 -48.25 -37.82 -25.33
C ILE A 27 -47.17 -37.58 -26.40
N LYS A 28 -47.43 -38.11 -27.60
CA LYS A 28 -46.67 -37.86 -28.83
C LYS A 28 -47.18 -36.56 -29.45
N LEU A 29 -46.32 -35.57 -29.67
CA LEU A 29 -46.59 -34.49 -30.62
C LEU A 29 -45.91 -34.82 -31.96
N LYS A 30 -46.71 -34.93 -33.02
CA LYS A 30 -46.27 -34.96 -34.42
C LYS A 30 -46.09 -33.52 -34.89
N PHE A 31 -44.94 -33.20 -35.49
CA PHE A 31 -44.78 -32.01 -36.32
C PHE A 31 -44.55 -32.42 -37.77
N SER A 32 -45.45 -31.98 -38.65
CA SER A 32 -45.37 -32.09 -40.10
C SER A 32 -44.65 -30.88 -40.69
N ALA A 33 -43.78 -31.16 -41.66
CA ALA A 33 -42.91 -30.21 -42.34
C ALA A 33 -43.63 -29.20 -43.24
N LYS A 34 -43.12 -27.96 -43.30
CA LYS A 34 -42.71 -27.20 -44.51
C LYS A 34 -42.43 -25.74 -44.11
N LEU A 35 -41.15 -25.36 -44.01
CA LEU A 35 -40.74 -23.96 -44.19
C LEU A 35 -39.31 -23.90 -44.74
N ARG A 36 -39.13 -23.02 -45.73
CA ARG A 36 -37.93 -22.84 -46.55
C ARG A 36 -36.71 -22.51 -45.68
N ALA A 37 -35.62 -23.23 -45.90
CA ALA A 37 -34.35 -23.00 -45.23
C ALA A 37 -33.67 -21.74 -45.77
N GLY A 38 -33.93 -20.59 -45.15
CA GLY A 38 -32.92 -19.54 -45.02
C GLY A 38 -32.02 -19.94 -43.86
N ILE A 39 -30.80 -20.38 -44.15
CA ILE A 39 -29.82 -20.71 -43.10
C ILE A 39 -29.32 -19.38 -42.54
N LEU A 40 -30.01 -18.88 -41.52
CA LEU A 40 -29.50 -17.82 -40.65
C LEU A 40 -28.50 -18.50 -39.71
N VAL A 41 -27.21 -18.46 -40.03
CA VAL A 41 -26.16 -18.93 -39.13
C VAL A 41 -26.09 -17.93 -37.97
N PHE A 42 -26.84 -18.20 -36.91
CA PHE A 42 -26.71 -17.49 -35.64
C PHE A 42 -25.38 -17.95 -35.01
N PHE A 43 -24.29 -17.23 -35.28
CA PHE A 43 -23.10 -17.33 -34.45
C PHE A 43 -23.49 -16.83 -33.06
N VAL A 44 -23.74 -17.75 -32.14
CA VAL A 44 -23.82 -17.44 -30.71
C VAL A 44 -22.41 -17.10 -30.25
N LEU A 45 -22.00 -15.85 -30.48
CA LEU A 45 -20.89 -15.25 -29.77
C LEU A 45 -21.29 -15.25 -28.31
N LEU A 46 -20.70 -16.17 -27.52
CA LEU A 46 -20.79 -16.10 -26.07
C LEU A 46 -20.35 -14.68 -25.68
N PRO A 47 -21.18 -13.91 -24.96
CA PRO A 47 -20.81 -12.57 -24.53
C PRO A 47 -19.53 -12.72 -23.71
N GLN A 48 -18.43 -12.17 -24.24
CA GLN A 48 -17.22 -12.01 -23.45
C GLN A 48 -17.60 -11.05 -22.32
N ILE A 49 -17.56 -11.53 -21.08
CA ILE A 49 -17.74 -10.67 -19.91
C ILE A 49 -16.46 -9.83 -19.84
N SER A 50 -16.53 -8.68 -20.47
CA SER A 50 -15.47 -7.67 -20.44
C SER A 50 -15.76 -6.76 -19.26
N LEU A 51 -14.77 -6.52 -18.41
CA LEU A 51 -14.89 -5.67 -17.22
C LEU A 51 -14.22 -4.33 -17.46
N ALA A 52 -14.76 -3.23 -16.93
CA ALA A 52 -14.16 -1.91 -17.08
C ALA A 52 -12.71 -1.81 -16.53
N ARG A 53 -12.28 -2.76 -15.69
CA ARG A 53 -10.89 -2.94 -15.28
C ARG A 53 -10.52 -4.42 -15.25
N ASN A 54 -9.32 -4.73 -15.73
CA ASN A 54 -8.77 -6.08 -15.76
C ASN A 54 -7.96 -6.39 -14.49
N TYR A 55 -8.35 -7.44 -13.78
CA TYR A 55 -7.65 -7.89 -12.59
C TYR A 55 -6.46 -8.79 -12.97
N ASN A 56 -5.24 -8.36 -12.62
CA ASN A 56 -4.03 -9.16 -12.79
C ASN A 56 -3.57 -9.72 -11.43
N PRO A 57 -3.77 -11.02 -11.14
CA PRO A 57 -3.33 -11.61 -9.88
C PRO A 57 -1.82 -11.71 -9.73
N ASN A 58 -1.04 -11.58 -10.81
CA ASN A 58 0.43 -11.60 -10.75
C ASN A 58 1.02 -10.23 -10.39
N ASN A 59 0.24 -9.14 -10.50
CA ASN A 59 0.66 -7.79 -10.15
C ASN A 59 -0.56 -6.98 -9.67
N ILE A 60 -0.86 -7.07 -8.38
CA ILE A 60 -2.04 -6.44 -7.77
C ILE A 60 -1.76 -4.97 -7.46
N ILE A 61 -0.62 -4.71 -6.81
CA ILE A 61 -0.04 -3.40 -6.55
C ILE A 61 1.48 -3.52 -6.67
N THR A 62 2.15 -2.41 -6.94
CA THR A 62 3.60 -2.31 -7.05
C THR A 62 4.29 -2.21 -5.68
N ASP A 63 5.59 -2.48 -5.65
CA ASP A 63 6.42 -2.27 -4.44
C ASP A 63 6.41 -0.79 -4.01
N GLN A 64 6.46 0.12 -4.99
CA GLN A 64 6.34 1.56 -4.71
C GLN A 64 4.99 1.88 -4.07
N GLU A 65 3.89 1.30 -4.54
CA GLU A 65 2.58 1.49 -3.94
C GLU A 65 2.50 0.92 -2.51
N LEU A 66 3.05 -0.26 -2.22
CA LEU A 66 2.96 -0.83 -0.86
C LEU A 66 3.86 -0.10 0.16
N PHE A 67 5.08 0.28 -0.25
CA PHE A 67 6.09 0.81 0.67
C PHE A 67 6.18 2.35 0.69
N ASN A 68 5.32 3.06 -0.05
CA ASN A 68 5.24 4.53 0.00
C ASN A 68 4.48 5.02 1.24
N LYS A 69 5.19 5.15 2.37
CA LYS A 69 4.66 5.68 3.63
C LYS A 69 4.12 7.12 3.54
N ASP A 70 4.59 7.89 2.56
CA ASP A 70 4.27 9.32 2.41
C ASP A 70 3.08 9.56 1.45
N ALA A 71 2.40 8.49 1.02
CA ALA A 71 1.30 8.57 0.07
C ALA A 71 0.04 9.28 0.58
N LEU A 72 -0.14 9.38 1.91
CA LEU A 72 -1.17 10.21 2.55
C LEU A 72 -0.64 10.79 3.86
N ASN A 73 -1.00 12.04 4.15
CA ASN A 73 -0.79 12.64 5.46
C ASN A 73 -2.01 12.42 6.38
N LYS A 74 -1.88 12.82 7.66
CA LYS A 74 -2.89 12.61 8.69
C LYS A 74 -4.20 13.33 8.35
N THR A 75 -4.11 14.56 7.85
CA THR A 75 -5.29 15.35 7.45
C THR A 75 -6.04 14.70 6.29
N ALA A 76 -5.33 14.23 5.26
CA ALA A 76 -5.92 13.55 4.11
C ALA A 76 -6.67 12.27 4.53
N ILE A 77 -6.08 11.47 5.43
CA ILE A 77 -6.74 10.28 5.99
C ILE A 77 -8.01 10.68 6.75
N GLN A 78 -7.95 11.70 7.61
CA GLN A 78 -9.12 12.14 8.38
C GLN A 78 -10.25 12.64 7.47
N LYS A 79 -9.95 13.53 6.51
CA LYS A 79 -10.96 14.06 5.57
C LYS A 79 -11.60 12.95 4.74
N PHE A 80 -10.80 11.97 4.32
CA PHE A 80 -11.33 10.79 3.62
C PHE A 80 -12.29 9.98 4.48
N LEU A 81 -11.92 9.67 5.72
CA LEU A 81 -12.81 8.93 6.63
C LEU A 81 -14.11 9.72 6.92
N GLU A 82 -14.03 11.05 7.04
CA GLU A 82 -15.20 11.91 7.22
C GLU A 82 -16.12 11.91 6.00
N ARG A 83 -15.54 12.02 4.78
CA ARG A 83 -16.28 11.95 3.51
C ARG A 83 -17.05 10.64 3.36
N GLU A 84 -16.41 9.52 3.70
CA GLU A 84 -17.03 8.19 3.63
C GLU A 84 -18.04 7.93 4.76
N ASN A 85 -18.23 8.90 5.67
CA ASN A 85 -18.99 8.73 6.92
C ASN A 85 -18.56 7.48 7.70
N SER A 86 -17.26 7.19 7.67
CA SER A 86 -16.66 6.05 8.33
C SER A 86 -16.82 6.13 9.85
N VAL A 87 -17.01 4.97 10.49
CA VAL A 87 -16.91 4.83 11.95
C VAL A 87 -15.54 5.31 12.47
N LEU A 88 -14.49 5.15 11.66
CA LEU A 88 -13.13 5.53 12.04
C LEU A 88 -12.92 7.04 12.08
N ALA A 89 -13.73 7.83 11.37
CA ALA A 89 -13.62 9.29 11.39
C ALA A 89 -13.87 9.86 12.79
N ARG A 90 -14.74 9.19 13.56
CA ARG A 90 -15.11 9.51 14.95
C ARG A 90 -14.46 8.60 15.98
N TYR A 91 -13.70 7.59 15.55
CA TYR A 91 -13.04 6.67 16.45
C TYR A 91 -11.77 7.27 17.03
N SER A 92 -11.62 7.12 18.33
CA SER A 92 -10.38 7.36 19.04
C SER A 92 -10.15 6.25 20.06
N GLN A 93 -8.89 5.99 20.35
CA GLN A 93 -8.49 5.10 21.45
C GLN A 93 -7.31 5.73 22.17
N VAL A 94 -7.13 5.37 23.43
CA VAL A 94 -5.93 5.73 24.16
C VAL A 94 -4.79 4.85 23.66
N ALA A 95 -3.85 5.46 22.94
CA ALA A 95 -2.62 4.84 22.48
C ALA A 95 -1.48 5.78 22.87
N ASP A 96 -0.46 5.25 23.54
CA ASP A 96 0.58 6.07 24.17
C ASP A 96 0.05 7.09 25.18
N SER A 97 -0.95 6.68 25.96
CA SER A 97 -1.52 7.45 27.07
C SER A 97 -2.19 8.76 26.64
N LEU A 98 -2.37 8.95 25.33
CA LEU A 98 -3.14 10.04 24.73
C LEU A 98 -4.28 9.47 23.88
N PRO A 99 -5.44 10.15 23.83
CA PRO A 99 -6.48 9.80 22.88
C PRO A 99 -5.99 10.12 21.46
N LYS A 100 -5.75 9.08 20.66
CA LYS A 100 -5.36 9.22 19.25
C LYS A 100 -6.56 8.89 18.36
N LYS A 101 -6.79 9.71 17.33
CA LYS A 101 -7.78 9.42 16.28
C LYS A 101 -7.31 8.24 15.43
N ALA A 102 -8.25 7.52 14.82
CA ALA A 102 -7.91 6.44 13.88
C ALA A 102 -6.95 6.91 12.76
N SER A 103 -7.19 8.09 12.21
CA SER A 103 -6.36 8.73 11.17
C SER A 103 -4.92 8.94 11.62
N GLU A 104 -4.73 9.37 12.86
CA GLU A 104 -3.41 9.56 13.48
C GLU A 104 -2.69 8.22 13.67
N ILE A 105 -3.38 7.22 14.20
CA ILE A 105 -2.82 5.87 14.40
C ILE A 105 -2.38 5.26 13.07
N ILE A 106 -3.22 5.33 12.05
CA ILE A 106 -2.91 4.83 10.70
C ILE A 106 -1.67 5.52 10.16
N TRP A 107 -1.60 6.85 10.25
CA TRP A 107 -0.47 7.64 9.76
C TRP A 107 0.83 7.34 10.54
N GLU A 108 0.81 7.34 11.87
CA GLU A 108 1.99 7.08 12.69
C GLU A 108 2.54 5.67 12.46
N VAL A 109 1.68 4.66 12.38
CA VAL A 109 2.08 3.27 12.10
C VAL A 109 2.69 3.15 10.70
N SER A 110 2.08 3.81 9.71
CA SER A 110 2.60 3.87 8.33
C SER A 110 4.02 4.41 8.30
N GLN A 111 4.25 5.50 9.03
CA GLN A 111 5.57 6.13 9.14
C GLN A 111 6.59 5.24 9.85
N ARG A 112 6.19 4.59 10.95
CA ARG A 112 7.05 3.69 11.74
C ARG A 112 7.54 2.49 10.95
N HIS A 113 6.64 1.84 10.20
CA HIS A 113 6.95 0.60 9.48
C HIS A 113 7.27 0.81 8.01
N SER A 114 7.31 2.05 7.53
CA SER A 114 7.51 2.37 6.10
C SER A 114 6.52 1.63 5.19
N ILE A 115 5.23 1.71 5.54
CA ILE A 115 4.13 1.09 4.79
C ILE A 115 3.13 2.17 4.38
N ASN A 116 2.55 2.03 3.19
CA ASN A 116 1.60 2.98 2.66
C ASN A 116 0.29 3.00 3.49
N PRO A 117 -0.17 4.18 3.98
CA PRO A 117 -1.46 4.30 4.67
C PRO A 117 -2.66 3.82 3.84
N LYS A 118 -2.61 3.96 2.50
CA LYS A 118 -3.61 3.43 1.55
C LYS A 118 -3.77 1.91 1.70
N PHE A 119 -2.69 1.16 1.93
CA PHE A 119 -2.75 -0.30 2.15
C PHE A 119 -3.50 -0.64 3.45
N LEU A 120 -3.24 0.10 4.52
CA LEU A 120 -3.92 -0.11 5.81
C LEU A 120 -5.42 0.19 5.69
N LEU A 121 -5.77 1.29 5.03
CA LEU A 121 -7.16 1.64 4.71
C LEU A 121 -7.85 0.55 3.88
N THR A 122 -7.21 0.07 2.81
CA THR A 122 -7.76 -1.05 2.01
C THR A 122 -7.96 -2.31 2.84
N THR A 123 -7.02 -2.63 3.73
CA THR A 123 -7.11 -3.81 4.61
C THR A 123 -8.27 -3.67 5.60
N LEU A 124 -8.43 -2.50 6.22
CA LEU A 124 -9.54 -2.21 7.14
C LEU A 124 -10.91 -2.35 6.49
N GLU A 125 -11.04 -1.90 5.23
CA GLU A 125 -12.27 -2.07 4.47
C GLU A 125 -12.51 -3.52 4.07
N LYS A 126 -11.48 -4.21 3.59
CA LYS A 126 -11.57 -5.61 3.17
C LYS A 126 -11.99 -6.54 4.32
N GLU A 127 -11.46 -6.29 5.52
CA GLU A 127 -11.60 -7.21 6.65
C GLU A 127 -12.85 -6.94 7.49
N GLN A 128 -13.22 -5.66 7.68
CA GLN A 128 -14.31 -5.28 8.59
C GLN A 128 -15.29 -4.24 8.00
N ALA A 129 -15.06 -3.76 6.77
CA ALA A 129 -15.79 -2.67 6.13
C ALA A 129 -15.82 -1.39 6.97
N LEU A 130 -14.68 -1.06 7.60
CA LEU A 130 -14.59 0.07 8.52
C LEU A 130 -14.52 1.42 7.81
N ILE A 131 -14.29 1.48 6.49
CA ILE A 131 -14.38 2.73 5.73
C ILE A 131 -15.84 3.01 5.38
N SER A 132 -16.56 2.05 4.80
CA SER A 132 -17.90 2.28 4.26
C SER A 132 -19.03 2.25 5.29
N LYS A 133 -18.78 1.75 6.51
CA LYS A 133 -19.78 1.72 7.59
C LYS A 133 -19.66 2.90 8.53
N SER A 134 -20.81 3.46 8.91
CA SER A 134 -20.91 4.48 9.95
C SER A 134 -20.83 3.92 11.37
N GLN A 135 -21.07 2.63 11.58
CA GLN A 135 -21.02 2.00 12.91
C GLN A 135 -20.28 0.67 12.84
N ALA A 136 -19.57 0.32 13.92
CA ALA A 136 -18.88 -0.95 14.06
C ALA A 136 -19.03 -1.47 15.49
N THR A 137 -18.98 -2.80 15.65
CA THR A 137 -18.91 -3.43 16.97
C THR A 137 -17.50 -3.30 17.54
N GLU A 138 -17.36 -3.33 18.86
CA GLU A 138 -16.05 -3.37 19.52
C GLU A 138 -15.19 -4.52 18.97
N LYS A 139 -15.77 -5.71 18.77
CA LYS A 139 -15.09 -6.85 18.15
C LYS A 139 -14.52 -6.54 16.76
N ALA A 140 -15.21 -5.75 15.94
CA ALA A 140 -14.70 -5.36 14.63
C ALA A 140 -13.51 -4.40 14.74
N LEU A 141 -13.48 -3.53 15.75
CA LEU A 141 -12.36 -2.62 16.03
C LEU A 141 -11.18 -3.35 16.68
N ASP A 142 -11.46 -4.33 17.54
CA ASP A 142 -10.46 -5.18 18.20
C ASP A 142 -9.68 -6.06 17.22
N TRP A 143 -10.32 -6.44 16.11
CA TRP A 143 -9.79 -7.32 15.07
C TRP A 143 -9.88 -6.64 13.70
N ALA A 144 -9.57 -5.34 13.66
CA ALA A 144 -9.78 -4.44 12.54
C ALA A 144 -9.13 -4.88 11.22
N THR A 145 -7.96 -5.52 11.30
CA THR A 145 -7.25 -6.05 10.13
C THR A 145 -7.35 -7.58 10.02
N GLY A 146 -8.01 -8.23 10.98
CA GLY A 146 -8.09 -9.69 11.05
C GLY A 146 -6.77 -10.38 11.37
N TYR A 147 -5.73 -9.63 11.77
CA TYR A 147 -4.41 -10.18 12.01
C TYR A 147 -4.42 -11.20 13.15
N SER A 148 -3.77 -12.34 12.91
CA SER A 148 -3.69 -13.48 13.83
C SER A 148 -5.04 -14.14 14.20
N CYS A 149 -6.08 -13.97 13.37
CA CYS A 149 -7.37 -14.62 13.54
C CYS A 149 -7.56 -15.81 12.58
N PHE A 150 -7.30 -17.04 13.05
CA PHE A 150 -7.43 -18.27 12.26
C PHE A 150 -8.56 -19.15 12.79
N GLY A 151 -9.43 -19.65 11.89
CA GLY A 151 -10.49 -20.62 12.28
C GLY A 151 -11.52 -20.10 13.29
N GLY A 152 -11.60 -18.78 13.53
CA GLY A 152 -12.50 -18.19 14.53
C GLY A 152 -11.83 -17.84 15.85
N SER A 153 -10.63 -18.35 16.11
CA SER A 153 -9.78 -17.98 17.25
C SER A 153 -8.84 -16.86 16.86
N CYS A 154 -8.59 -15.92 17.77
CA CYS A 154 -7.67 -14.81 17.58
C CYS A 154 -6.64 -14.82 18.72
N ASN A 155 -5.40 -14.41 18.43
CA ASN A 155 -4.39 -14.28 19.46
C ASN A 155 -4.57 -12.97 20.21
N GLU A 156 -5.00 -13.06 21.47
CA GLU A 156 -5.32 -11.92 22.35
C GLU A 156 -4.20 -10.87 22.46
N LYS A 157 -2.93 -11.23 22.23
CA LYS A 157 -1.83 -10.26 22.16
C LYS A 157 -2.08 -9.13 21.16
N TYR A 158 -2.78 -9.43 20.06
CA TYR A 158 -3.05 -8.46 18.98
C TYR A 158 -4.43 -7.83 19.07
N ARG A 159 -5.18 -8.05 20.15
CA ARG A 159 -6.49 -7.41 20.34
C ARG A 159 -6.34 -5.88 20.41
N GLY A 160 -7.24 -5.16 19.76
CA GLY A 160 -7.34 -3.70 19.79
C GLY A 160 -6.90 -3.05 18.49
N PHE A 161 -7.54 -1.92 18.14
CA PHE A 161 -7.32 -1.26 16.85
C PHE A 161 -5.85 -0.90 16.63
N TYR A 162 -5.15 -0.37 17.64
CA TYR A 162 -3.72 -0.02 17.50
C TYR A 162 -2.89 -1.25 17.10
N ASN A 163 -3.04 -2.33 17.87
CA ASN A 163 -2.26 -3.55 17.71
C ASN A 163 -2.53 -4.24 16.35
N GLN A 164 -3.77 -4.18 15.88
CA GLN A 164 -4.14 -4.69 14.56
C GLN A 164 -3.51 -3.91 13.41
N ILE A 165 -3.48 -2.58 13.51
CA ILE A 165 -2.86 -1.71 12.50
C ILE A 165 -1.34 -1.88 12.51
N ASP A 166 -0.72 -1.84 13.70
CA ASP A 166 0.73 -1.99 13.89
C ASP A 166 1.23 -3.35 13.40
N ALA A 167 0.56 -4.44 13.80
CA ALA A 167 0.94 -5.79 13.38
C ALA A 167 0.72 -6.01 11.87
N ALA A 168 -0.35 -5.48 11.28
CA ALA A 168 -0.58 -5.58 9.84
C ALA A 168 0.53 -4.88 9.04
N ALA A 169 1.00 -3.72 9.51
CA ALA A 169 2.11 -2.98 8.88
C ALA A 169 3.46 -3.69 9.09
N GLU A 170 3.81 -4.06 10.33
CA GLU A 170 5.06 -4.76 10.65
C GLU A 170 5.21 -6.05 9.83
N THR A 171 4.10 -6.79 9.70
CA THR A 171 4.07 -8.07 8.98
C THR A 171 4.48 -7.92 7.51
N GLN A 172 4.14 -6.80 6.86
CA GLN A 172 4.58 -6.55 5.49
C GLN A 172 6.10 -6.44 5.37
N GLN A 173 6.76 -5.84 6.37
CA GLN A 173 8.22 -5.80 6.46
C GLN A 173 8.80 -7.18 6.75
N ILE A 174 8.17 -7.97 7.62
CA ILE A 174 8.59 -9.35 7.90
C ILE A 174 8.54 -10.19 6.62
N TYR A 175 7.46 -10.09 5.83
CA TYR A 175 7.32 -10.83 4.57
C TYR A 175 8.40 -10.44 3.56
N ARG A 176 8.78 -9.17 3.50
CA ARG A 176 9.90 -8.70 2.67
C ARG A 176 11.25 -9.20 3.18
N GLN A 177 11.55 -9.04 4.47
CA GLN A 177 12.85 -9.40 5.07
C GLN A 177 13.09 -10.91 5.09
N LYS A 178 12.03 -11.71 5.24
CA LYS A 178 12.07 -13.16 5.31
C LYS A 178 11.42 -13.82 4.09
N ALA A 179 11.44 -13.17 2.92
CA ALA A 179 10.77 -13.66 1.70
C ALA A 179 11.08 -15.13 1.38
N ASN A 180 12.33 -15.56 1.60
CA ASN A 180 12.80 -16.93 1.38
C ASN A 180 12.16 -17.98 2.32
N GLN A 181 11.41 -17.58 3.34
CA GLN A 181 10.74 -18.49 4.29
C GLN A 181 9.28 -18.76 3.93
N PHE A 182 8.70 -18.02 2.97
CA PHE A 182 7.29 -18.14 2.59
C PHE A 182 7.09 -18.85 1.26
N SER A 183 5.88 -19.34 1.00
CA SER A 183 5.56 -20.10 -0.22
C SER A 183 5.31 -19.23 -1.44
N PHE A 184 4.79 -18.00 -1.26
CA PHE A 184 4.63 -17.04 -2.35
C PHE A 184 5.86 -16.14 -2.41
N ARG A 185 6.56 -16.15 -3.56
CA ARG A 185 7.82 -15.41 -3.75
C ARG A 185 7.85 -14.77 -5.13
N VAL A 186 8.61 -13.69 -5.25
CA VAL A 186 8.81 -12.99 -6.51
C VAL A 186 9.38 -13.95 -7.55
N ASN A 187 8.79 -13.97 -8.75
CA ASN A 187 9.19 -14.78 -9.89
C ASN A 187 9.22 -16.31 -9.63
N GLN A 188 8.49 -16.79 -8.62
CA GLN A 188 8.33 -18.24 -8.37
C GLN A 188 6.84 -18.60 -8.44
N ALA A 189 6.52 -19.59 -9.27
CA ALA A 189 5.16 -20.09 -9.39
C ALA A 189 4.70 -20.72 -8.06
N ALA A 190 3.51 -20.34 -7.61
CA ALA A 190 2.86 -20.89 -6.43
C ALA A 190 1.38 -21.10 -6.70
N LYS A 191 0.79 -22.10 -6.04
CA LYS A 191 -0.63 -22.42 -6.15
C LYS A 191 -1.40 -21.82 -4.97
N THR A 192 -2.48 -21.10 -5.26
CA THR A 192 -3.38 -20.52 -4.25
C THR A 192 -4.36 -21.55 -3.70
N PHE A 193 -5.05 -21.22 -2.60
CA PHE A 193 -6.03 -22.10 -1.97
C PHE A 193 -7.35 -22.19 -2.77
N ASP A 194 -7.53 -21.33 -3.76
CA ASP A 194 -8.58 -21.40 -4.77
C ASP A 194 -8.12 -21.97 -6.11
N ASP A 195 -7.02 -22.75 -6.08
CA ASP A 195 -6.53 -23.59 -7.17
C ASP A 195 -6.00 -22.84 -8.41
N TYR A 196 -5.62 -21.57 -8.25
CA TYR A 196 -5.01 -20.78 -9.30
C TYR A 196 -3.47 -20.81 -9.18
N ASN A 197 -2.79 -21.01 -10.31
CA ASN A 197 -1.33 -20.92 -10.38
C ASN A 197 -0.94 -19.49 -10.74
N LEU A 198 -0.20 -18.83 -9.86
CA LEU A 198 0.31 -17.47 -10.11
C LEU A 198 1.81 -17.39 -9.84
N THR A 199 2.43 -16.40 -10.47
CA THR A 199 3.83 -16.05 -10.28
C THR A 199 3.88 -14.57 -9.88
N PRO A 200 4.08 -14.24 -8.59
CA PRO A 200 4.10 -12.83 -8.15
C PRO A 200 5.20 -12.07 -8.89
N ALA A 201 4.85 -10.96 -9.53
CA ALA A 201 5.78 -10.13 -10.29
C ALA A 201 6.63 -9.21 -9.39
N ASN A 202 6.18 -8.96 -8.16
CA ASN A 202 6.85 -8.08 -7.20
C ASN A 202 6.59 -8.51 -5.75
N GLN A 203 7.33 -7.89 -4.81
CA GLN A 203 7.28 -8.25 -3.40
C GLN A 203 5.92 -7.89 -2.77
N ALA A 204 5.31 -6.79 -3.17
CA ALA A 204 4.01 -6.36 -2.67
C ALA A 204 2.90 -7.36 -3.01
N THR A 205 2.87 -7.86 -4.24
CA THR A 205 1.93 -8.90 -4.65
C THR A 205 2.21 -10.21 -3.92
N ALA A 206 3.48 -10.60 -3.75
CA ALA A 206 3.83 -11.77 -2.96
C ALA A 206 3.33 -11.64 -1.51
N ASN A 207 3.56 -10.48 -0.87
CA ASN A 207 3.08 -10.17 0.47
C ASN A 207 1.55 -10.31 0.60
N LEU A 208 0.78 -9.82 -0.38
CA LEU A 208 -0.68 -9.94 -0.38
C LEU A 208 -1.14 -11.40 -0.41
N PHE A 209 -0.46 -12.27 -1.16
CA PHE A 209 -0.77 -13.70 -1.16
C PHE A 209 -0.28 -14.45 0.08
N ILE A 210 0.81 -14.01 0.71
CA ILE A 210 1.22 -14.53 2.02
C ILE A 210 0.14 -14.17 3.06
N TYR A 211 -0.38 -12.94 3.01
CA TYR A 211 -1.45 -12.48 3.92
C TYR A 211 -2.80 -13.13 3.63
N THR A 212 -3.17 -13.27 2.35
CA THR A 212 -4.44 -13.82 1.88
C THR A 212 -4.18 -14.73 0.68
N PRO A 213 -4.04 -16.06 0.86
CA PRO A 213 -3.63 -16.99 -0.19
C PRO A 213 -4.78 -17.37 -1.15
N TYR A 214 -5.63 -16.40 -1.51
CA TYR A 214 -6.80 -16.56 -2.38
C TYR A 214 -6.82 -15.47 -3.44
N VAL A 215 -6.99 -15.86 -4.70
CA VAL A 215 -7.26 -14.92 -5.81
C VAL A 215 -8.61 -14.23 -5.58
N GLY A 216 -9.63 -14.98 -5.16
CA GLY A 216 -11.01 -14.51 -5.03
C GLY A 216 -11.81 -14.68 -6.33
N TYR A 217 -13.15 -14.60 -6.21
CA TYR A 217 -14.10 -14.81 -7.31
C TYR A 217 -13.73 -13.98 -8.54
N SER A 218 -13.22 -14.67 -9.56
CA SER A 218 -12.73 -14.14 -10.83
C SER A 218 -13.03 -15.17 -11.93
N PRO A 219 -14.28 -15.28 -12.40
CA PRO A 219 -14.69 -16.25 -13.41
C PRO A 219 -13.89 -16.18 -14.72
N GLU A 220 -13.44 -14.98 -15.08
CA GLU A 220 -12.57 -14.73 -16.23
C GLU A 220 -11.20 -15.39 -16.12
N LEU A 221 -10.79 -15.75 -14.90
CA LEU A 221 -9.57 -16.52 -14.60
C LEU A 221 -9.86 -17.99 -14.28
N GLY A 222 -11.12 -18.44 -14.42
CA GLY A 222 -11.56 -19.78 -14.00
C GLY A 222 -11.76 -19.96 -12.50
N VAL A 223 -11.64 -18.89 -11.69
CA VAL A 223 -11.77 -18.94 -10.23
C VAL A 223 -13.22 -18.63 -9.83
N THR A 224 -14.00 -19.67 -9.56
CA THR A 224 -15.45 -19.54 -9.29
C THR A 224 -15.84 -19.62 -7.82
N LYS A 225 -14.88 -19.84 -6.90
CA LYS A 225 -15.14 -19.87 -5.46
C LYS A 225 -15.60 -18.47 -5.00
N PRO A 226 -16.68 -18.34 -4.19
CA PRO A 226 -17.31 -17.06 -3.89
C PRO A 226 -16.59 -16.27 -2.78
N TYR A 227 -15.25 -16.30 -2.75
CA TYR A 227 -14.44 -15.56 -1.79
C TYR A 227 -14.02 -14.22 -2.36
N GLY A 228 -13.93 -13.19 -1.51
CA GLY A 228 -13.40 -11.88 -1.92
C GLY A 228 -11.91 -11.93 -2.25
N GLY A 229 -11.10 -12.52 -1.36
CA GLY A 229 -9.66 -12.72 -1.56
C GLY A 229 -8.91 -11.43 -1.94
N ASN A 230 -7.87 -11.59 -2.74
CA ASN A 230 -7.12 -10.47 -3.30
C ASN A 230 -7.88 -9.69 -4.38
N ARG A 231 -8.89 -10.28 -5.02
CA ARG A 231 -9.80 -9.56 -5.93
C ARG A 231 -10.56 -8.45 -5.20
N LEU A 232 -11.01 -8.71 -3.97
CA LEU A 232 -11.66 -7.68 -3.15
C LEU A 232 -10.68 -6.57 -2.75
N PHE A 233 -9.45 -6.92 -2.35
CA PHE A 233 -8.40 -5.94 -2.09
C PHE A 233 -8.19 -5.03 -3.31
N TRP A 234 -7.99 -5.64 -4.49
CA TRP A 234 -7.78 -4.93 -5.74
C TRP A 234 -8.96 -4.00 -6.08
N ARG A 235 -10.21 -4.46 -5.94
CA ARG A 235 -11.40 -3.62 -6.18
C ARG A 235 -11.44 -2.40 -5.28
N ILE A 236 -11.16 -2.57 -3.98
CA ILE A 236 -11.13 -1.47 -3.01
C ILE A 236 -9.99 -0.49 -3.35
N TRP A 237 -8.79 -1.01 -3.66
CA TRP A 237 -7.63 -0.20 -4.07
C TRP A 237 -7.96 0.65 -5.31
N HIS A 238 -8.57 0.03 -6.33
CA HIS A 238 -8.93 0.71 -7.57
C HIS A 238 -10.10 1.69 -7.43
N ARG A 239 -11.00 1.47 -6.46
CA ARG A 239 -12.07 2.42 -6.13
C ARG A 239 -11.53 3.71 -5.55
N TYR A 240 -10.59 3.63 -4.60
CA TYR A 240 -10.16 4.79 -3.80
C TYR A 240 -8.78 5.35 -4.16
N PHE A 241 -7.79 4.52 -4.49
CA PHE A 241 -6.37 4.86 -4.30
C PHE A 241 -5.47 4.76 -5.52
N SER A 242 -5.89 4.02 -6.55
CA SER A 242 -5.06 3.73 -7.72
C SER A 242 -4.80 4.96 -8.61
N HIS A 243 -3.61 4.99 -9.22
CA HIS A 243 -3.27 5.92 -10.32
C HIS A 243 -3.90 5.52 -11.66
N GLN A 244 -4.44 4.29 -11.78
CA GLN A 244 -5.26 3.89 -12.93
C GLN A 244 -6.67 4.48 -12.81
N LYS A 245 -6.77 5.81 -12.85
CA LYS A 245 -8.00 6.59 -12.62
C LYS A 245 -8.93 6.64 -13.84
N PHE A 246 -8.35 6.60 -15.03
CA PHE A 246 -9.02 6.65 -16.33
C PHE A 246 -9.42 5.24 -16.78
N LEU A 247 -10.59 5.14 -17.39
CA LEU A 247 -11.19 3.87 -17.81
C LEU A 247 -11.37 3.81 -19.34
N ASP A 248 -11.80 2.65 -19.82
CA ASP A 248 -11.92 2.36 -21.23
C ASP A 248 -12.79 3.39 -21.97
N GLY A 249 -12.31 3.80 -23.14
CA GLY A 249 -12.93 4.81 -24.00
C GLY A 249 -12.52 6.26 -23.68
N GLN A 250 -11.90 6.52 -22.53
CA GLN A 250 -11.40 7.86 -22.22
C GLN A 250 -10.13 8.19 -22.99
N ILE A 251 -9.97 9.47 -23.32
CA ILE A 251 -8.77 10.00 -23.97
C ILE A 251 -7.98 10.79 -22.93
N ILE A 252 -6.68 10.53 -22.84
CA ILE A 252 -5.75 11.25 -21.97
C ILE A 252 -4.65 11.92 -22.77
N THR A 253 -4.06 12.98 -22.22
CA THR A 253 -2.97 13.75 -22.85
C THR A 253 -1.98 14.30 -21.83
N ASP A 254 -0.72 14.41 -22.23
CA ASP A 254 0.35 15.14 -21.53
C ASP A 254 0.57 16.54 -22.12
N ASN A 255 -0.37 17.02 -22.94
CA ASN A 255 -0.34 18.23 -23.80
C ASN A 255 0.54 18.13 -25.05
N ALA A 256 1.26 17.04 -25.27
CA ALA A 256 2.05 16.81 -26.48
C ALA A 256 1.51 15.64 -27.31
N ASN A 257 1.03 14.59 -26.65
CA ASN A 257 0.56 13.35 -27.24
C ASN A 257 -0.83 13.00 -26.70
N TYR A 258 -1.55 12.15 -27.44
CA TYR A 258 -2.88 11.70 -27.09
C TYR A 258 -2.90 10.18 -27.02
N TRP A 259 -3.64 9.64 -26.04
CA TRP A 259 -3.84 8.20 -25.88
C TRP A 259 -5.31 7.88 -25.63
N LEU A 260 -5.78 6.79 -26.21
CA LEU A 260 -7.02 6.14 -25.82
C LEU A 260 -6.71 5.12 -24.71
N ILE A 261 -7.47 5.16 -23.62
CA ILE A 261 -7.47 4.10 -22.62
C ILE A 261 -8.37 2.97 -23.12
N GLN A 262 -7.82 1.76 -23.16
CA GLN A 262 -8.55 0.59 -23.61
C GLN A 262 -7.92 -0.69 -23.05
N ASN A 263 -8.73 -1.61 -22.51
CA ASN A 263 -8.27 -2.87 -21.93
C ASN A 263 -7.18 -2.67 -20.85
N ASN A 264 -7.27 -1.60 -20.08
CA ASN A 264 -6.27 -1.19 -19.08
C ASN A 264 -4.88 -0.84 -19.67
N GLN A 265 -4.80 -0.49 -20.97
CA GLN A 265 -3.60 -0.01 -21.63
C GLN A 265 -3.80 1.41 -22.16
N LYS A 266 -2.71 2.15 -22.33
CA LYS A 266 -2.73 3.42 -23.07
C LYS A 266 -2.28 3.18 -24.52
N ARG A 267 -3.14 3.49 -25.48
CA ARG A 267 -2.86 3.34 -26.92
C ARG A 267 -2.62 4.71 -27.53
N LYS A 268 -1.38 4.96 -27.94
CA LYS A 268 -0.98 6.27 -28.47
C LYS A 268 -1.57 6.49 -29.87
N PHE A 269 -2.11 7.67 -30.14
CA PHE A 269 -2.39 8.08 -31.52
C PHE A 269 -1.08 8.47 -32.21
N VAL A 270 -0.82 7.92 -33.41
CA VAL A 270 0.46 8.16 -34.11
C VAL A 270 0.68 9.62 -34.52
N SER A 271 -0.39 10.41 -34.61
CA SER A 271 -0.33 11.86 -34.88
C SER A 271 -1.55 12.60 -34.35
N LEU A 272 -1.41 13.91 -34.16
CA LEU A 272 -2.51 14.82 -33.84
C LEU A 272 -3.58 14.82 -34.95
N ASP A 273 -3.16 14.84 -36.22
CA ASP A 273 -4.08 14.83 -37.36
C ASP A 273 -4.97 13.60 -37.37
N LEU A 274 -4.40 12.42 -37.04
CA LEU A 274 -5.18 11.19 -36.92
C LEU A 274 -6.19 11.28 -35.78
N PHE A 275 -5.77 11.76 -34.61
CA PHE A 275 -6.66 11.95 -33.47
C PHE A 275 -7.83 12.87 -33.83
N LEU A 276 -7.56 14.00 -34.49
CA LEU A 276 -8.57 15.00 -34.85
C LEU A 276 -9.56 14.55 -35.94
N LYS A 277 -9.33 13.41 -36.61
CA LYS A 277 -10.31 12.85 -37.56
C LYS A 277 -11.57 12.34 -36.85
N ASP A 278 -11.39 11.71 -35.69
CA ASP A 278 -12.47 11.01 -35.00
C ASP A 278 -12.84 11.66 -33.65
N TYR A 279 -11.97 12.53 -33.15
CA TYR A 279 -12.09 13.11 -31.82
C TYR A 279 -11.83 14.61 -31.81
N GLN A 280 -12.29 15.26 -30.75
CA GLN A 280 -12.04 16.67 -30.48
C GLN A 280 -11.04 16.81 -29.34
N ALA A 281 -10.18 17.84 -29.40
CA ALA A 281 -9.20 18.10 -28.34
C ALA A 281 -9.86 18.28 -26.96
N SER A 282 -11.08 18.84 -26.91
CA SER A 282 -11.88 18.99 -25.69
C SER A 282 -12.35 17.67 -25.07
N GLN A 283 -12.19 16.52 -25.74
CA GLN A 283 -12.49 15.21 -25.17
C GLN A 283 -11.33 14.67 -24.35
N ALA A 284 -10.09 15.08 -24.62
CA ALA A 284 -8.92 14.64 -23.87
C ALA A 284 -8.92 15.19 -22.43
N ILE A 285 -8.38 14.41 -21.50
CA ILE A 285 -8.15 14.79 -20.11
C ILE A 285 -6.64 14.94 -19.92
N THR A 286 -6.20 16.09 -19.39
CA THR A 286 -4.78 16.29 -19.07
C THR A 286 -4.40 15.49 -17.84
N VAL A 287 -3.28 14.74 -17.91
CA VAL A 287 -2.87 13.82 -16.85
C VAL A 287 -1.47 14.08 -16.33
N THR A 288 -1.19 13.63 -15.11
CA THR A 288 0.16 13.66 -14.57
C THR A 288 1.03 12.56 -15.15
N ALA A 289 2.35 12.70 -15.07
CA ALA A 289 3.29 11.64 -15.46
C ALA A 289 3.04 10.33 -14.67
N ALA A 290 2.63 10.43 -13.40
CA ALA A 290 2.32 9.27 -12.58
C ALA A 290 1.06 8.54 -13.06
N ASP A 291 0.00 9.27 -13.40
CA ASP A 291 -1.21 8.64 -13.93
C ASP A 291 -0.94 8.03 -15.32
N LEU A 292 -0.13 8.68 -16.17
CA LEU A 292 0.26 8.13 -17.49
C LEU A 292 1.13 6.86 -17.38
N ALA A 293 2.05 6.82 -16.41
CA ALA A 293 2.91 5.67 -16.16
C ALA A 293 2.16 4.47 -15.56
N ALA A 294 0.98 4.70 -14.97
CA ALA A 294 0.17 3.64 -14.40
C ALA A 294 -0.45 2.68 -15.45
N TYR A 295 -0.46 3.07 -16.73
CA TYR A 295 -0.99 2.26 -17.83
C TYR A 295 0.15 1.66 -18.65
N PRO A 296 0.21 0.33 -18.84
CA PRO A 296 1.08 -0.28 -19.84
C PRO A 296 0.80 0.28 -21.24
N ASP A 297 1.85 0.33 -22.06
CA ASP A 297 1.70 0.73 -23.46
C ASP A 297 0.95 -0.36 -24.22
N GLY A 298 -0.06 0.06 -24.97
CA GLY A 298 -0.74 -0.75 -25.95
C GLY A 298 -0.33 -0.37 -27.38
N PRO A 299 -0.63 -1.22 -28.38
CA PRO A 299 -0.44 -0.91 -29.79
C PRO A 299 -1.03 0.44 -30.19
N GLU A 300 -0.24 1.21 -30.92
CA GLU A 300 -0.62 2.54 -31.39
C GLU A 300 -1.87 2.51 -32.27
N ILE A 301 -2.62 3.60 -32.25
CA ILE A 301 -3.77 3.83 -33.13
C ILE A 301 -3.21 4.48 -34.39
N SER A 302 -3.26 3.73 -35.49
CA SER A 302 -2.71 4.13 -36.80
C SER A 302 -3.80 4.47 -37.84
N PHE A 303 -5.06 4.18 -37.55
CA PHE A 303 -6.17 4.34 -38.50
C PHE A 303 -7.33 5.06 -37.85
N ALA A 304 -8.03 5.83 -38.68
CA ALA A 304 -9.26 6.48 -38.28
C ALA A 304 -10.41 5.47 -38.29
N GLU A 305 -11.50 5.82 -37.63
CA GLU A 305 -12.75 5.08 -37.68
C GLU A 305 -13.23 4.90 -39.14
N ASN A 306 -13.83 3.74 -39.43
CA ASN A 306 -14.34 3.37 -40.75
C ASN A 306 -13.28 3.27 -41.87
N THR A 307 -11.99 3.18 -41.55
CA THR A 307 -10.94 2.98 -42.55
C THR A 307 -11.01 1.56 -43.14
N VAL A 308 -10.89 1.45 -44.47
CA VAL A 308 -10.71 0.17 -45.17
C VAL A 308 -9.23 -0.14 -45.35
N VAL A 309 -8.80 -1.34 -45.00
CA VAL A 309 -7.39 -1.78 -45.09
C VAL A 309 -7.30 -3.18 -45.69
N LYS A 310 -6.16 -3.51 -46.31
CA LYS A 310 -5.86 -4.84 -46.83
C LYS A 310 -4.75 -5.47 -45.99
N SER A 311 -5.01 -6.63 -45.41
CA SER A 311 -3.98 -7.39 -44.68
C SER A 311 -2.92 -7.88 -45.66
N LEU A 312 -1.65 -7.68 -45.32
CA LEU A 312 -0.52 -8.07 -46.14
C LEU A 312 -0.40 -9.59 -46.23
N GLU A 313 -0.59 -10.30 -45.12
CA GLU A 313 -0.30 -11.72 -45.04
C GLU A 313 -1.52 -12.62 -45.37
N LEU A 314 -2.73 -12.21 -44.99
CA LEU A 314 -3.97 -12.92 -45.36
C LEU A 314 -4.51 -12.51 -46.73
N ASN A 315 -4.04 -11.38 -47.30
CA ASN A 315 -4.56 -10.80 -48.53
C ASN A 315 -6.09 -10.54 -48.47
N GLN A 316 -6.60 -10.24 -47.28
CA GLN A 316 -8.01 -9.99 -47.00
C GLN A 316 -8.27 -8.51 -46.73
N ILE A 317 -9.43 -8.00 -47.16
CA ILE A 317 -9.83 -6.61 -46.96
C ILE A 317 -10.72 -6.52 -45.72
N PHE A 318 -10.47 -5.53 -44.87
CA PHE A 318 -11.22 -5.29 -43.64
C PHE A 318 -11.71 -3.85 -43.57
N LEU A 319 -12.94 -3.66 -43.09
CA LEU A 319 -13.40 -2.39 -42.54
C LEU A 319 -13.05 -2.32 -41.05
N LEU A 320 -12.35 -1.27 -40.63
CA LEU A 320 -12.01 -1.04 -39.23
C LEU A 320 -13.06 -0.14 -38.58
N THR A 321 -13.62 -0.58 -37.44
CA THR A 321 -14.66 0.15 -36.69
C THR A 321 -14.46 -0.03 -35.19
N GLU A 322 -14.28 1.05 -34.45
CA GLU A 322 -14.03 1.20 -33.00
C GLU A 322 -12.99 0.20 -32.46
N ASN A 323 -13.41 -1.04 -32.23
CA ASN A 323 -12.56 -2.12 -31.74
C ASN A 323 -12.63 -3.41 -32.59
N GLN A 324 -13.20 -3.32 -33.78
CA GLN A 324 -13.46 -4.46 -34.66
C GLN A 324 -12.84 -4.27 -36.03
N LYS A 325 -12.47 -5.41 -36.63
CA LYS A 325 -12.18 -5.53 -38.06
C LYS A 325 -13.23 -6.44 -38.67
N ARG A 326 -13.91 -5.98 -39.71
CA ARG A 326 -14.98 -6.72 -40.38
C ARG A 326 -14.48 -7.13 -41.76
N LEU A 327 -14.40 -8.45 -41.99
CA LEU A 327 -13.95 -8.99 -43.27
C LEU A 327 -14.91 -8.55 -44.39
N ILE A 328 -14.38 -8.04 -45.49
CA ILE A 328 -15.14 -7.73 -46.70
C ILE A 328 -14.95 -8.89 -47.66
N ASN A 329 -16.01 -9.66 -47.91
CA ASN A 329 -15.90 -10.95 -48.61
C ASN A 329 -15.61 -10.84 -50.11
N ASP A 330 -16.11 -9.79 -50.77
CA ASP A 330 -16.01 -9.62 -52.21
C ASP A 330 -16.13 -8.14 -52.63
N THR A 331 -15.87 -7.86 -53.90
CA THR A 331 -15.95 -6.50 -54.48
C THR A 331 -17.35 -5.90 -54.42
N ASN A 332 -18.41 -6.72 -54.49
CA ASN A 332 -19.78 -6.25 -54.36
C ASN A 332 -20.06 -5.79 -52.93
N ALA A 333 -19.55 -6.51 -51.93
CA ALA A 333 -19.61 -6.14 -50.52
C ALA A 333 -18.85 -4.82 -50.26
N LEU A 334 -17.70 -4.63 -50.92
CA LEU A 334 -16.92 -3.39 -50.86
C LEU A 334 -17.73 -2.18 -51.37
N SER A 335 -18.52 -2.36 -52.44
CA SER A 335 -19.35 -1.30 -53.02
C SER A 335 -20.48 -0.79 -52.12
N LEU A 336 -20.79 -1.50 -51.03
CA LEU A 336 -21.81 -1.11 -50.05
C LEU A 336 -21.34 -0.02 -49.09
N LEU A 337 -20.03 0.27 -49.04
CA LEU A 337 -19.45 1.27 -48.14
C LEU A 337 -19.54 2.68 -48.75
N ASN A 338 -19.89 3.67 -47.93
CA ASN A 338 -20.13 5.05 -48.37
C ASN A 338 -18.86 5.71 -48.95
N GLU A 339 -17.67 5.41 -48.41
CA GLU A 339 -16.39 5.97 -48.87
C GLU A 339 -15.88 5.33 -50.16
N VAL A 340 -16.18 4.04 -50.39
CA VAL A 340 -15.80 3.33 -51.62
C VAL A 340 -16.70 3.74 -52.78
N ARG A 341 -17.96 4.05 -52.51
CA ARG A 341 -18.95 4.51 -53.50
C ARG A 341 -18.51 5.75 -54.29
N LEU A 342 -17.48 6.48 -53.81
CA LEU A 342 -17.04 7.75 -54.38
C LEU A 342 -15.63 7.75 -55.00
N ALA A 343 -14.73 6.76 -54.79
CA ALA A 343 -13.37 6.87 -55.38
C ALA A 343 -12.45 5.63 -55.40
N LEU A 344 -12.63 4.59 -54.58
CA LEU A 344 -11.52 3.64 -54.34
C LEU A 344 -11.48 2.46 -55.32
N ASN A 345 -10.41 2.37 -56.11
CA ASN A 345 -10.00 1.11 -56.74
C ASN A 345 -9.34 0.20 -55.67
N GLU A 346 -9.44 -1.13 -55.80
CA GLU A 346 -8.83 -2.06 -54.82
C GLU A 346 -7.31 -1.81 -54.61
N ASN A 347 -6.64 -1.27 -55.62
CA ASN A 347 -5.22 -0.91 -55.60
C ASN A 347 -4.90 0.32 -54.72
N GLU A 348 -5.89 1.08 -54.28
CA GLU A 348 -5.74 2.27 -53.44
C GLU A 348 -5.98 1.96 -51.95
N ILE A 349 -6.39 0.72 -51.63
CA ILE A 349 -6.59 0.28 -50.26
C ILE A 349 -5.21 0.10 -49.58
N PRO A 350 -4.94 0.79 -48.46
CA PRO A 350 -3.66 0.68 -47.78
C PRO A 350 -3.42 -0.75 -47.28
N VAL A 351 -2.26 -1.30 -47.65
CA VAL A 351 -1.80 -2.62 -47.22
C VAL A 351 -1.10 -2.52 -45.87
N VAL A 352 -1.48 -3.38 -44.92
CA VAL A 352 -1.05 -3.31 -43.51
C VAL A 352 -0.71 -4.70 -42.98
N THR A 353 0.32 -4.79 -42.13
CA THR A 353 0.72 -6.03 -41.45
C THR A 353 -0.31 -6.47 -40.41
N GLU A 354 -0.46 -7.77 -40.10
CA GLU A 354 -1.37 -8.18 -39.01
C GLU A 354 -1.02 -7.61 -37.64
N ALA A 355 0.23 -7.26 -37.38
CA ALA A 355 0.61 -6.62 -36.11
C ALA A 355 -0.22 -5.34 -35.84
N LYS A 356 -0.53 -4.57 -36.90
CA LYS A 356 -1.40 -3.39 -36.83
C LYS A 356 -2.88 -3.73 -36.68
N LEU A 357 -3.27 -4.97 -36.97
CA LEU A 357 -4.64 -5.49 -36.92
C LEU A 357 -4.90 -6.40 -35.70
N ALA A 358 -3.88 -6.68 -34.88
CA ALA A 358 -3.94 -7.69 -33.83
C ALA A 358 -4.94 -7.36 -32.72
N ASN A 359 -5.13 -6.07 -32.43
CA ASN A 359 -6.03 -5.61 -31.37
C ASN A 359 -7.48 -5.41 -31.80
N TYR A 360 -7.78 -5.50 -33.09
CA TYR A 360 -9.15 -5.44 -33.57
C TYR A 360 -9.78 -6.82 -33.47
N VAL A 361 -10.88 -6.92 -32.72
CA VAL A 361 -11.69 -8.12 -32.61
C VAL A 361 -12.34 -8.41 -33.97
N LEU A 362 -12.36 -9.67 -34.40
CA LEU A 362 -13.03 -10.02 -35.66
C LEU A 362 -14.55 -9.82 -35.48
N GLY A 363 -15.10 -8.90 -36.28
CA GLY A 363 -16.54 -8.64 -36.33
C GLY A 363 -17.23 -9.46 -37.44
N SER A 364 -18.56 -9.32 -37.52
CA SER A 364 -19.35 -9.97 -38.56
C SER A 364 -18.88 -9.54 -39.97
N PRO A 365 -18.71 -10.50 -40.90
CA PRO A 365 -18.28 -10.18 -42.26
C PRO A 365 -19.32 -9.34 -43.00
N ILE A 366 -18.83 -8.52 -43.91
CA ILE A 366 -19.61 -7.72 -44.85
C ILE A 366 -19.66 -8.52 -46.16
N THR A 367 -20.87 -8.82 -46.59
CA THR A 367 -21.17 -9.57 -47.81
C THR A 367 -21.98 -8.71 -48.76
N SER A 368 -22.12 -9.12 -50.01
CA SER A 368 -22.94 -8.42 -51.00
C SER A 368 -24.43 -8.29 -50.63
N VAL A 369 -24.92 -9.03 -49.64
CA VAL A 369 -26.30 -8.95 -49.13
C VAL A 369 -26.42 -8.20 -47.80
N THR A 370 -25.31 -7.73 -47.23
CA THR A 370 -25.31 -6.98 -45.97
C THR A 370 -26.01 -5.63 -46.17
N ILE A 371 -27.05 -5.35 -45.39
CA ILE A 371 -27.83 -4.11 -45.54
C ILE A 371 -27.23 -3.03 -44.64
N TYR A 372 -26.76 -1.92 -45.24
CA TYR A 372 -26.17 -0.77 -44.53
C TYR A 372 -25.06 -1.17 -43.54
N PRO A 373 -23.92 -1.71 -44.00
CA PRO A 373 -22.84 -2.17 -43.12
C PRO A 373 -22.29 -1.10 -42.16
N GLN A 374 -22.24 0.16 -42.59
CA GLN A 374 -21.81 1.30 -41.76
C GLN A 374 -22.95 1.93 -40.94
N GLY A 375 -24.15 1.34 -41.01
CA GLY A 375 -25.37 1.88 -40.44
C GLY A 375 -25.95 3.03 -41.27
N LYS A 376 -27.28 3.08 -41.36
CA LYS A 376 -28.03 4.19 -41.93
C LYS A 376 -29.09 4.66 -40.94
N PHE A 377 -29.24 5.97 -40.80
CA PHE A 377 -30.17 6.56 -39.85
C PHE A 377 -31.47 6.96 -40.53
N PHE A 378 -32.58 6.67 -39.84
CA PHE A 378 -33.92 7.02 -40.25
C PHE A 378 -34.65 7.72 -39.11
N GLN A 379 -35.54 8.65 -39.45
CA GLN A 379 -36.46 9.30 -38.52
C GLN A 379 -37.89 8.89 -38.89
N ASP A 380 -38.61 8.30 -37.94
CA ASP A 380 -40.00 7.92 -38.16
C ASP A 380 -40.97 9.08 -37.94
N GLU A 381 -42.26 8.85 -38.22
CA GLU A 381 -43.32 9.87 -38.04
C GLU A 381 -43.54 10.31 -36.58
N THR A 382 -42.98 9.59 -35.60
CA THR A 382 -43.00 9.96 -34.17
C THR A 382 -41.79 10.79 -33.75
N ASN A 383 -40.88 11.07 -34.68
CA ASN A 383 -39.55 11.68 -34.47
C ASN A 383 -38.55 10.78 -33.75
N GLN A 384 -38.82 9.49 -33.61
CA GLN A 384 -37.85 8.54 -33.08
C GLN A 384 -36.78 8.26 -34.15
N ILE A 385 -35.52 8.29 -33.73
CA ILE A 385 -34.39 7.97 -34.60
C ILE A 385 -34.09 6.48 -34.51
N TRP A 386 -33.91 5.85 -35.66
CA TRP A 386 -33.55 4.45 -35.82
C TRP A 386 -32.26 4.34 -36.61
N GLN A 387 -31.35 3.48 -36.16
CA GLN A 387 -30.20 3.05 -36.95
C GLN A 387 -30.52 1.69 -37.55
N VAL A 388 -30.50 1.56 -38.88
CA VAL A 388 -30.51 0.25 -39.53
C VAL A 388 -29.08 -0.13 -39.88
N GLN A 389 -28.58 -1.20 -39.29
CA GLN A 389 -27.24 -1.73 -39.54
C GLN A 389 -27.28 -3.25 -39.67
N ASP A 390 -26.61 -3.77 -40.69
CA ASP A 390 -26.58 -5.20 -41.02
C ASP A 390 -27.98 -5.84 -41.10
N GLY A 391 -28.97 -5.05 -41.53
CA GLY A 391 -30.36 -5.47 -41.66
C GLY A 391 -31.18 -5.50 -40.35
N LEU A 392 -30.62 -5.04 -39.23
CA LEU A 392 -31.33 -4.88 -37.96
C LEU A 392 -31.65 -3.40 -37.70
N LYS A 393 -32.85 -3.10 -37.18
CA LYS A 393 -33.17 -1.75 -36.70
C LYS A 393 -32.87 -1.62 -35.20
N HIS A 394 -32.19 -0.56 -34.83
CA HIS A 394 -31.78 -0.25 -33.47
C HIS A 394 -32.36 1.10 -33.08
N ALA A 395 -33.05 1.16 -31.94
CA ALA A 395 -33.53 2.44 -31.42
C ALA A 395 -32.34 3.31 -30.99
N VAL A 396 -32.36 4.59 -31.36
CA VAL A 396 -31.35 5.58 -30.98
C VAL A 396 -31.99 6.58 -30.04
N ASP A 397 -31.59 6.56 -28.77
CA ASP A 397 -32.03 7.57 -27.81
C ASP A 397 -31.52 8.97 -28.23
N GLN A 398 -32.31 10.01 -27.96
CA GLN A 398 -31.96 11.37 -28.36
C GLN A 398 -30.62 11.85 -27.77
N ALA A 399 -30.27 11.44 -26.56
CA ALA A 399 -28.99 11.76 -25.95
C ALA A 399 -27.82 11.03 -26.65
N VAL A 400 -28.05 9.81 -27.15
CA VAL A 400 -27.08 9.06 -27.96
C VAL A 400 -26.92 9.72 -29.34
N TRP A 401 -28.03 10.14 -29.97
CA TRP A 401 -28.02 10.85 -31.24
C TRP A 401 -27.20 12.15 -31.16
N GLN A 402 -27.47 12.99 -30.16
CA GLN A 402 -26.78 14.27 -29.98
C GLN A 402 -25.29 14.13 -29.67
N SER A 403 -24.87 13.03 -29.03
CA SER A 403 -23.48 12.86 -28.60
C SER A 403 -22.60 12.12 -29.60
N ARG A 404 -23.17 11.17 -30.34
CA ARG A 404 -22.40 10.32 -31.27
C ARG A 404 -22.60 10.68 -32.73
N PHE A 405 -23.75 11.24 -33.08
CA PHE A 405 -24.21 11.32 -34.46
C PHE A 405 -24.77 12.70 -34.83
N ALA A 406 -24.47 13.75 -34.06
CA ALA A 406 -24.98 15.10 -34.32
C ALA A 406 -24.59 15.67 -35.70
N ASN A 407 -23.53 15.14 -36.32
CA ASN A 407 -23.09 15.50 -37.67
C ASN A 407 -23.68 14.59 -38.77
N LYS A 408 -24.51 13.60 -38.42
CA LYS A 408 -25.19 12.71 -39.35
C LYS A 408 -26.58 13.23 -39.67
N GLN A 409 -27.11 12.81 -40.81
CA GLN A 409 -28.49 13.09 -41.23
C GLN A 409 -29.31 11.80 -41.14
N ALA A 410 -30.53 11.94 -40.62
CA ALA A 410 -31.51 10.87 -40.61
C ALA A 410 -32.49 11.08 -41.77
N GLU A 411 -32.76 10.03 -42.55
CA GLU A 411 -33.74 10.09 -43.64
C GLU A 411 -35.16 9.85 -43.10
N PRO A 412 -36.17 10.59 -43.56
CA PRO A 412 -37.55 10.28 -43.22
C PRO A 412 -37.94 8.87 -43.69
N ALA A 413 -38.59 8.09 -42.83
CA ALA A 413 -39.13 6.78 -43.17
C ALA A 413 -40.47 6.54 -42.46
N LEU A 414 -41.33 5.70 -43.04
CA LEU A 414 -42.55 5.26 -42.37
C LEU A 414 -42.24 4.14 -41.37
N THR A 415 -42.91 4.11 -40.21
CA THR A 415 -42.78 3.00 -39.26
C THR A 415 -43.00 1.64 -39.91
N ALA A 416 -43.99 1.54 -40.82
CA ALA A 416 -44.29 0.30 -41.55
C ALA A 416 -43.12 -0.19 -42.43
N ASP A 417 -42.27 0.72 -42.92
CA ASP A 417 -41.05 0.35 -43.66
C ASP A 417 -39.94 -0.10 -42.71
N LEU A 418 -39.80 0.54 -41.56
CA LEU A 418 -38.83 0.17 -40.54
C LEU A 418 -39.16 -1.17 -39.88
N GLU A 419 -40.43 -1.51 -39.72
CA GLU A 419 -40.90 -2.81 -39.20
C GLU A 419 -40.52 -4.01 -40.09
N LYS A 420 -40.11 -3.78 -41.33
CA LYS A 420 -39.56 -4.84 -42.20
C LYS A 420 -38.20 -5.34 -41.72
N TYR A 421 -37.48 -4.55 -40.92
CA TYR A 421 -36.23 -4.94 -40.29
C TYR A 421 -36.50 -5.53 -38.91
N PRO A 422 -35.89 -6.69 -38.55
CA PRO A 422 -35.93 -7.18 -37.19
C PRO A 422 -35.31 -6.17 -36.21
N THR A 423 -35.91 -6.06 -35.02
CA THR A 423 -35.40 -5.17 -33.96
C THR A 423 -34.17 -5.77 -33.29
N GLY A 424 -33.08 -5.02 -33.26
CA GLY A 424 -31.87 -5.32 -32.48
C GLY A 424 -31.80 -4.52 -31.17
N GLU A 425 -30.71 -4.70 -30.42
CA GLU A 425 -30.46 -3.99 -29.17
C GLU A 425 -30.36 -2.46 -29.41
N PRO A 426 -30.87 -1.61 -28.50
CA PRO A 426 -30.74 -0.16 -28.64
C PRO A 426 -29.28 0.30 -28.75
N VAL A 427 -29.04 1.38 -29.48
CA VAL A 427 -27.71 1.97 -29.61
C VAL A 427 -27.28 2.57 -28.28
N LYS A 428 -26.14 2.12 -27.77
CA LYS A 428 -25.61 2.52 -26.46
C LYS A 428 -24.83 3.84 -26.49
N LEU A 429 -24.65 4.46 -25.34
CA LEU A 429 -23.64 5.51 -25.17
C LEU A 429 -22.25 4.92 -25.42
N LYS A 430 -21.32 5.72 -25.99
CA LYS A 430 -19.95 5.28 -26.25
C LYS A 430 -19.17 5.17 -24.95
N ASP A 431 -18.24 4.23 -24.86
CA ASP A 431 -17.29 4.19 -23.75
C ASP A 431 -16.47 5.50 -23.69
N GLY A 432 -16.09 5.91 -22.49
CA GLY A 432 -15.49 7.21 -22.19
C GLY A 432 -16.50 8.34 -21.95
N THR A 433 -17.79 8.09 -22.11
CA THR A 433 -18.85 9.09 -21.96
C THR A 433 -19.17 9.37 -20.49
N PHE A 434 -19.12 10.64 -20.09
CA PHE A 434 -19.74 11.09 -18.85
C PHE A 434 -21.22 11.37 -19.04
N ALA A 435 -22.06 10.88 -18.13
CA ALA A 435 -23.50 11.06 -18.15
C ALA A 435 -24.02 11.56 -16.79
N LEU A 436 -24.97 12.48 -16.80
CA LEU A 436 -25.75 12.94 -15.67
C LEU A 436 -27.16 12.37 -15.77
N ASN A 437 -27.62 11.67 -14.73
CA ASN A 437 -29.02 11.33 -14.60
C ASN A 437 -29.78 12.52 -13.98
N PRO A 438 -30.64 13.24 -14.73
CA PRO A 438 -31.35 14.40 -14.21
C PRO A 438 -32.42 14.05 -13.16
N GLU A 439 -32.89 12.80 -13.12
CA GLU A 439 -33.91 12.32 -12.18
C GLU A 439 -33.33 12.08 -10.78
N THR A 440 -32.06 11.66 -10.71
CA THR A 440 -31.39 11.31 -9.45
C THR A 440 -30.20 12.20 -9.09
N ASN A 441 -29.82 13.10 -10.01
CA ASN A 441 -28.64 13.96 -9.94
C ASN A 441 -27.31 13.18 -9.73
N ASN A 442 -27.26 11.91 -10.15
CA ASN A 442 -26.07 11.08 -10.10
C ASN A 442 -25.28 11.17 -11.41
N TYR A 443 -23.95 11.19 -11.30
CA TYR A 443 -23.05 11.13 -12.43
C TYR A 443 -22.54 9.70 -12.67
N TYR A 444 -22.33 9.37 -13.94
CA TYR A 444 -21.82 8.08 -14.39
C TYR A 444 -20.74 8.28 -15.45
N LEU A 445 -19.79 7.34 -15.52
CA LEU A 445 -18.89 7.15 -16.64
C LEU A 445 -19.27 5.83 -17.33
N ILE A 446 -19.48 5.85 -18.64
CA ILE A 446 -19.67 4.64 -19.44
C ILE A 446 -18.30 4.09 -19.79
N SER A 447 -18.04 2.83 -19.46
CA SER A 447 -16.77 2.17 -19.73
C SER A 447 -17.00 0.68 -19.94
N ASN A 448 -16.49 0.15 -21.05
CA ASN A 448 -16.65 -1.24 -21.46
C ASN A 448 -18.12 -1.71 -21.41
N GLY A 449 -19.05 -0.84 -21.82
CA GLY A 449 -20.48 -1.07 -21.78
C GLY A 449 -21.13 -1.00 -20.38
N GLU A 450 -20.37 -0.80 -19.31
CA GLU A 450 -20.86 -0.66 -17.93
C GLU A 450 -21.11 0.81 -17.56
N ARG A 451 -22.10 1.06 -16.69
CA ARG A 451 -22.32 2.37 -16.04
C ARG A 451 -21.59 2.41 -14.70
N MET A 452 -20.48 3.15 -14.66
CA MET A 452 -19.66 3.35 -13.47
C MET A 452 -20.16 4.57 -12.70
N LYS A 453 -20.78 4.39 -11.54
CA LYS A 453 -21.29 5.52 -10.76
C LYS A 453 -20.13 6.33 -10.17
N ILE A 454 -20.16 7.65 -10.36
CA ILE A 454 -19.26 8.58 -9.68
C ILE A 454 -19.90 8.94 -8.34
N GLN A 455 -19.32 8.44 -7.26
CA GLN A 455 -19.89 8.56 -5.92
C GLN A 455 -19.74 9.99 -5.37
N ASP A 456 -18.58 10.61 -5.62
CA ASP A 456 -18.23 11.96 -5.18
C ASP A 456 -17.99 12.87 -6.41
N PRO A 457 -18.93 13.76 -6.77
CA PRO A 457 -18.78 14.65 -7.92
C PRO A 457 -17.62 15.65 -7.82
N THR A 458 -16.97 15.81 -6.68
CA THR A 458 -15.73 16.63 -6.60
C THR A 458 -14.58 15.98 -7.36
N VAL A 459 -14.66 14.69 -7.70
CA VAL A 459 -13.65 14.02 -8.52
C VAL A 459 -13.46 14.70 -9.89
N PHE A 460 -14.50 15.37 -10.41
CA PHE A 460 -14.38 16.15 -11.63
C PHE A 460 -13.38 17.30 -11.45
N ASP A 461 -13.43 18.01 -10.33
CA ASP A 461 -12.56 19.16 -10.08
C ASP A 461 -11.08 18.74 -9.92
N ARG A 462 -10.87 17.49 -9.47
CA ARG A 462 -9.56 16.97 -9.06
C ARG A 462 -8.89 16.06 -10.09
N VAL A 463 -9.68 15.41 -10.96
CA VAL A 463 -9.20 14.33 -11.85
C VAL A 463 -9.61 14.54 -13.31
N TYR A 464 -10.89 14.83 -13.57
CA TYR A 464 -11.40 14.79 -14.95
C TYR A 464 -11.49 16.15 -15.64
N GLY A 465 -11.66 17.23 -14.87
CA GLY A 465 -11.95 18.57 -15.34
C GLY A 465 -13.43 18.96 -15.14
N LEU A 466 -13.66 20.22 -14.77
CA LEU A 466 -15.01 20.79 -14.58
C LEU A 466 -15.78 20.88 -15.92
N ASP A 467 -15.06 21.00 -17.03
CA ASP A 467 -15.64 20.92 -18.38
C ASP A 467 -16.33 19.57 -18.61
N LYS A 468 -15.76 18.45 -18.14
CA LYS A 468 -16.38 17.12 -18.27
C LYS A 468 -17.65 17.00 -17.46
N LYS A 469 -17.69 17.63 -16.29
CA LYS A 469 -18.88 17.69 -15.44
C LYS A 469 -20.00 18.48 -16.12
N ASN A 470 -19.67 19.67 -16.60
CA ASN A 470 -20.64 20.59 -17.20
C ASN A 470 -21.17 20.07 -18.54
N ASN A 471 -20.35 19.34 -19.30
CA ASN A 471 -20.70 18.75 -20.58
C ASN A 471 -21.16 17.29 -20.48
N ALA A 472 -21.41 16.77 -19.26
CA ALA A 472 -21.91 15.41 -19.08
C ALA A 472 -23.28 15.26 -19.77
N ILE A 473 -23.44 14.17 -20.53
CA ILE A 473 -24.66 13.90 -21.29
C ILE A 473 -25.82 13.68 -20.33
N ARG A 474 -26.91 14.41 -20.52
CA ARG A 474 -28.16 14.17 -19.78
C ARG A 474 -28.80 12.89 -20.29
N ALA A 475 -28.75 11.82 -19.48
CA ALA A 475 -29.25 10.50 -19.83
C ALA A 475 -30.34 10.05 -18.84
N SER A 476 -31.47 9.55 -19.36
CA SER A 476 -32.57 9.05 -18.52
C SER A 476 -32.18 7.78 -17.77
N THR A 477 -32.97 7.41 -16.75
CA THR A 477 -32.79 6.12 -16.05
C THR A 477 -32.93 4.94 -17.00
N THR A 478 -33.81 5.03 -18.01
CA THR A 478 -34.00 4.00 -19.05
C THR A 478 -32.76 3.83 -19.92
N LEU A 479 -32.17 4.93 -20.43
CA LEU A 479 -30.97 4.88 -21.24
C LEU A 479 -29.77 4.34 -20.44
N LEU A 480 -29.57 4.82 -19.21
CA LEU A 480 -28.52 4.26 -18.35
C LEU A 480 -28.79 2.79 -18.03
N GLY A 481 -30.06 2.40 -17.96
CA GLY A 481 -30.56 1.04 -17.73
C GLY A 481 -29.95 -0.03 -18.63
N ILE A 482 -29.65 0.29 -19.90
CA ILE A 482 -29.13 -0.65 -20.91
C ILE A 482 -27.63 -0.98 -20.75
N HIS A 483 -26.94 -0.21 -19.89
CA HIS A 483 -25.57 -0.46 -19.49
C HIS A 483 -25.56 -1.25 -18.18
N SER A 484 -24.82 -2.36 -18.10
CA SER A 484 -24.73 -3.12 -16.84
C SER A 484 -24.12 -2.24 -15.73
N ALA A 485 -24.50 -2.44 -14.47
CA ALA A 485 -23.90 -1.69 -13.37
C ALA A 485 -22.45 -2.13 -13.18
N GLY A 486 -21.51 -1.18 -13.28
CA GLY A 486 -20.09 -1.41 -13.02
C GLY A 486 -19.67 -0.99 -11.60
N GLU A 487 -18.36 -1.00 -11.35
CA GLU A 487 -17.81 -0.54 -10.06
C GLU A 487 -18.04 0.96 -9.82
N MET A 488 -18.03 1.36 -8.56
CA MET A 488 -18.09 2.77 -8.17
C MET A 488 -16.72 3.44 -8.32
N ILE A 489 -16.74 4.70 -8.78
CA ILE A 489 -15.58 5.61 -8.83
C ILE A 489 -15.65 6.53 -7.61
N ASP A 490 -14.59 6.54 -6.81
CA ASP A 490 -14.61 7.22 -5.51
C ASP A 490 -13.22 7.67 -5.03
N PHE A 491 -12.38 8.15 -5.94
CA PHE A 491 -10.97 8.44 -5.63
C PHE A 491 -10.83 9.37 -4.42
N ILE A 492 -9.88 9.07 -3.54
CA ILE A 492 -9.51 9.94 -2.41
C ILE A 492 -8.96 11.28 -2.92
N ASP A 493 -9.06 12.33 -2.13
CA ASP A 493 -8.25 13.53 -2.31
C ASP A 493 -6.91 13.40 -1.60
N ASP A 494 -5.88 12.97 -2.36
CA ASP A 494 -4.51 12.87 -1.88
C ASP A 494 -3.70 14.15 -2.08
N THR A 495 -4.34 15.24 -2.52
CA THR A 495 -3.70 16.57 -2.63
C THR A 495 -3.85 17.43 -1.37
N VAL A 496 -4.72 17.01 -0.44
CA VAL A 496 -4.91 17.66 0.86
C VAL A 496 -3.56 17.75 1.56
N LYS A 497 -3.10 18.98 1.81
CA LYS A 497 -1.90 19.25 2.61
C LYS A 497 -2.27 19.35 4.09
N GLU A 498 -1.33 19.06 4.98
CA GLU A 498 -1.45 19.47 6.38
C GLU A 498 -1.62 20.99 6.42
N GLU A 499 -2.65 21.47 7.10
CA GLU A 499 -2.83 22.90 7.31
C GLU A 499 -1.63 23.41 8.13
N ALA A 500 -0.98 24.49 7.67
CA ALA A 500 -0.05 25.22 8.52
C ALA A 500 -0.83 25.65 9.76
N GLY A 501 -0.44 25.13 10.92
CA GLY A 501 -1.22 25.22 12.17
C GLY A 501 -1.93 26.55 12.31
N SER A 502 -3.26 26.51 12.37
CA SER A 502 -4.11 27.68 12.57
C SER A 502 -3.73 28.38 13.87
N ILE A 503 -3.33 29.65 13.73
CA ILE A 503 -3.00 30.56 14.82
C ILE A 503 -4.27 30.72 15.68
N SER A 504 -4.30 30.05 16.82
CA SER A 504 -5.31 30.31 17.84
C SER A 504 -4.89 31.54 18.64
N GLN A 505 -5.84 32.46 18.82
CA GLN A 505 -5.65 33.77 19.43
C GLN A 505 -5.04 33.70 20.84
N ILE A 506 -4.21 34.71 21.10
CA ILE A 506 -3.39 34.93 22.28
C ILE A 506 -4.27 35.18 23.52
N ASN A 507 -4.07 34.39 24.57
CA ASN A 507 -4.30 34.84 25.94
C ASN A 507 -2.96 34.76 26.69
N SER A 508 -2.59 35.89 27.27
CA SER A 508 -1.40 36.09 28.09
C SER A 508 -1.51 35.30 29.40
N SER A 509 -0.90 34.12 29.42
CA SER A 509 -0.33 33.53 30.63
C SER A 509 1.06 33.01 30.26
N THR A 510 1.99 33.02 31.21
CA THR A 510 3.36 32.50 31.09
C THR A 510 3.35 30.98 30.87
N ASN A 511 2.84 30.53 29.74
CA ASN A 511 2.81 29.15 29.33
C ASN A 511 4.03 28.94 28.43
N TYR A 512 5.06 28.29 28.97
CA TYR A 512 6.13 27.77 28.13
C TYR A 512 5.52 26.75 27.16
N THR A 513 5.85 26.87 25.88
CA THR A 513 5.41 25.93 24.83
C THR A 513 6.63 25.51 24.03
N ALA A 514 6.65 24.25 23.61
CA ALA A 514 7.80 23.63 22.98
C ALA A 514 7.37 22.66 21.88
N ASN A 515 8.18 22.54 20.84
CA ASN A 515 8.08 21.46 19.86
C ASN A 515 9.29 20.54 19.98
N PHE A 516 9.07 19.23 19.98
CA PHE A 516 10.17 18.27 19.87
C PHE A 516 10.82 18.38 18.49
N VAL A 517 12.15 18.37 18.44
CA VAL A 517 12.92 18.45 17.19
C VAL A 517 13.60 17.13 16.88
N ALA A 518 14.41 16.60 17.79
CA ALA A 518 15.19 15.39 17.53
C ALA A 518 15.66 14.68 18.80
N LEU A 519 15.89 13.37 18.66
CA LEU A 519 16.67 12.53 19.55
C LEU A 519 17.84 11.99 18.71
N ASN A 520 19.08 12.18 19.14
CA ASN A 520 20.26 11.75 18.39
C ASN A 520 21.15 10.85 19.26
N PRO A 521 21.47 9.61 18.85
CA PRO A 521 20.95 8.92 17.66
C PRO A 521 19.46 8.62 17.74
N ASP A 522 18.75 8.70 16.60
CA ASP A 522 17.35 8.29 16.50
C ASP A 522 17.30 6.76 16.31
N GLY A 523 16.46 6.06 17.08
CA GLY A 523 16.42 4.60 17.07
C GLY A 523 17.54 3.95 17.90
N LEU A 524 17.57 4.24 19.20
CA LEU A 524 18.53 3.63 20.13
C LEU A 524 18.33 2.11 20.24
N ILE A 525 19.40 1.38 19.93
CA ILE A 525 19.50 -0.07 20.12
C ILE A 525 20.66 -0.33 21.08
N LEU A 526 20.34 -0.82 22.27
CA LEU A 526 21.29 -1.12 23.33
C LEU A 526 21.24 -2.61 23.66
N VAL A 527 22.28 -3.13 24.28
CA VAL A 527 22.31 -4.45 24.92
C VAL A 527 22.10 -4.25 26.43
N ASN A 528 21.53 -5.22 27.15
CA ASN A 528 21.39 -5.15 28.61
C ASN A 528 22.69 -4.65 29.28
N GLY A 529 22.60 -3.62 30.12
CA GLY A 529 23.75 -3.00 30.80
C GLY A 529 24.60 -2.04 29.97
N GLN A 530 24.34 -1.87 28.66
CA GLN A 530 25.05 -0.91 27.81
C GLN A 530 24.65 0.53 28.13
N SER A 531 25.63 1.42 28.28
CA SER A 531 25.41 2.86 28.41
C SER A 531 25.61 3.57 27.08
N GLN A 532 24.73 4.52 26.76
CA GLN A 532 24.80 5.36 25.57
C GLN A 532 24.37 6.79 25.90
N THR A 533 25.17 7.75 25.45
CA THR A 533 24.79 9.17 25.49
C THR A 533 23.91 9.49 24.28
N ALA A 534 22.82 10.20 24.52
CA ALA A 534 21.92 10.73 23.50
C ALA A 534 21.69 12.23 23.72
N THR A 535 21.46 12.96 22.64
CA THR A 535 21.09 14.37 22.68
C THR A 535 19.61 14.52 22.32
N VAL A 536 18.85 15.17 23.18
CA VAL A 536 17.43 15.48 22.96
C VAL A 536 17.30 16.97 22.69
N SER A 537 16.56 17.35 21.64
CA SER A 537 16.39 18.76 21.26
C SER A 537 14.91 19.14 21.20
N PHE A 538 14.58 20.27 21.83
CA PHE A 538 13.27 20.91 21.75
C PHE A 538 13.42 22.34 21.25
N LYS A 539 12.48 22.81 20.42
CA LYS A 539 12.39 24.19 19.96
C LYS A 539 11.41 24.95 20.83
N ASN A 540 11.83 26.08 21.39
CA ASN A 540 10.94 26.97 22.13
C ASN A 540 9.97 27.66 21.16
N THR A 541 8.67 27.49 21.39
CA THR A 541 7.61 28.13 20.59
C THR A 541 6.83 29.18 21.37
N SER A 542 7.18 29.40 22.64
CA SER A 542 6.59 30.45 23.46
C SER A 542 7.29 31.78 23.23
N GLY A 543 6.54 32.88 23.37
CA GLY A 543 7.11 34.24 23.37
C GLY A 543 8.01 34.54 24.58
N SER A 544 8.07 33.63 25.56
CA SER A 544 8.90 33.73 26.77
C SER A 544 10.25 33.05 26.58
N ILE A 545 11.32 33.65 27.12
CA ILE A 545 12.66 33.06 27.16
C ILE A 545 12.70 31.97 28.23
N TRP A 546 13.28 30.80 27.95
CA TRP A 546 13.53 29.77 28.96
C TRP A 546 14.85 30.04 29.68
N PRO A 547 14.83 30.37 30.98
CA PRO A 547 16.05 30.49 31.76
C PRO A 547 16.55 29.11 32.21
N LYS A 548 17.89 28.96 32.29
CA LYS A 548 18.52 27.70 32.67
C LYS A 548 18.15 27.33 34.11
N GLY A 549 17.70 26.08 34.29
CA GLY A 549 17.30 25.56 35.61
C GLY A 549 15.80 25.69 35.91
N GLU A 550 15.05 26.51 35.18
CA GLU A 550 13.59 26.57 35.32
C GLU A 550 12.86 25.59 34.40
N VAL A 551 13.43 25.33 33.22
CA VAL A 551 12.96 24.29 32.29
C VAL A 551 13.97 23.15 32.29
N TRP A 552 13.48 21.93 32.52
CA TRP A 552 14.31 20.72 32.54
C TRP A 552 13.64 19.57 31.80
N LEU A 553 14.47 18.62 31.37
CA LEU A 553 14.05 17.34 30.83
C LEU A 553 14.03 16.29 31.94
N GLN A 554 12.97 15.51 31.99
CA GLN A 554 12.85 14.31 32.81
C GLN A 554 12.61 13.12 31.88
N VAL A 555 13.29 12.00 32.13
CA VAL A 555 13.12 10.76 31.36
C VAL A 555 12.55 9.71 32.29
N THR A 556 11.45 9.08 31.89
CA THR A 556 10.78 8.04 32.67
C THR A 556 10.45 6.83 31.79
N ASP A 557 10.23 5.67 32.40
CA ASP A 557 9.46 4.62 31.73
C ASP A 557 8.05 5.16 31.47
N LYS A 558 7.45 4.73 30.36
CA LYS A 558 6.04 5.05 30.07
C LYS A 558 5.15 4.72 31.27
N ASP A 559 4.33 5.69 31.68
CA ASP A 559 3.38 5.60 32.79
C ASP A 559 4.01 5.36 34.18
N LYS A 560 5.32 5.58 34.34
CA LYS A 560 6.02 5.54 35.63
C LYS A 560 6.68 6.88 35.96
N THR A 561 7.12 7.01 37.21
CA THR A 561 7.83 8.19 37.73
C THR A 561 9.34 8.15 37.53
N GLU A 562 9.90 6.99 37.18
CA GLU A 562 11.34 6.76 37.04
C GLU A 562 11.66 6.03 35.73
N SER A 563 12.87 6.22 35.22
CA SER A 563 13.40 5.51 34.05
C SER A 563 14.13 4.24 34.45
N SER A 564 13.83 3.13 33.78
CA SER A 564 14.60 1.89 33.85
C SER A 564 16.03 2.03 33.30
N PHE A 565 16.36 3.15 32.66
CA PHE A 565 17.67 3.42 32.06
C PHE A 565 18.64 4.19 33.00
N GLY A 566 18.31 4.34 34.28
CA GLY A 566 19.21 4.95 35.27
C GLY A 566 19.52 6.42 34.99
N VAL A 567 18.54 7.15 34.45
CA VAL A 567 18.66 8.57 34.08
C VAL A 567 18.44 9.46 35.30
N LYS A 568 19.07 10.63 35.34
CA LYS A 568 18.84 11.64 36.39
C LYS A 568 17.41 12.20 36.33
N ASP A 569 16.84 12.51 37.49
CA ASP A 569 15.46 13.03 37.62
C ASP A 569 15.24 14.40 36.96
N LYS A 570 16.28 15.24 36.89
CA LYS A 570 16.26 16.54 36.22
C LYS A 570 17.51 16.77 35.40
N ILE A 571 17.34 17.05 34.11
CA ILE A 571 18.41 17.32 33.16
C ILE A 571 18.21 18.73 32.63
N ASN A 572 19.20 19.60 32.85
CA ASN A 572 19.18 20.96 32.28
C ASN A 572 19.58 20.93 30.80
N PHE A 573 19.08 21.89 30.05
CA PHE A 573 19.57 22.14 28.71
C PHE A 573 20.99 22.74 28.74
N ASN A 574 21.72 22.58 27.64
CA ASN A 574 23.14 22.91 27.55
C ASN A 574 23.37 24.42 27.40
N GLU A 575 22.44 25.12 26.75
CA GLU A 575 22.47 26.56 26.49
C GLU A 575 22.37 27.41 27.78
N SER A 576 22.65 28.72 27.67
CA SER A 576 22.52 29.68 28.79
C SER A 576 21.08 30.16 28.99
N ASN A 577 20.33 30.32 27.90
CA ASN A 577 18.90 30.61 27.84
C ASN A 577 18.39 30.18 26.44
N VAL A 578 17.07 30.03 26.28
CA VAL A 578 16.47 29.62 25.01
C VAL A 578 15.30 30.56 24.68
N GLY A 579 15.51 31.47 23.74
CA GLY A 579 14.48 32.40 23.25
C GLY A 579 13.52 31.77 22.24
N LEU A 580 12.56 32.57 21.74
CA LEU A 580 11.62 32.14 20.70
C LEU A 580 12.38 31.56 19.50
N ASP A 581 11.89 30.43 19.00
CA ASP A 581 12.42 29.66 17.88
C ASP A 581 13.83 29.07 18.06
N GLN A 582 14.46 29.24 19.23
CA GLN A 582 15.76 28.64 19.53
C GLN A 582 15.63 27.20 20.06
N LEU A 583 16.72 26.44 19.97
CA LEU A 583 16.80 25.07 20.43
C LEU A 583 17.34 24.99 21.87
N ALA A 584 16.65 24.21 22.69
CA ALA A 584 17.16 23.67 23.95
C ALA A 584 17.70 22.26 23.69
N THR A 585 18.98 22.03 23.97
CA THR A 585 19.61 20.71 23.80
C THR A 585 19.93 20.09 25.15
N PHE A 586 19.59 18.82 25.35
CA PHE A 586 19.77 18.08 26.59
C PHE A 586 20.67 16.88 26.34
N THR A 587 21.69 16.70 27.18
CA THR A 587 22.58 15.52 27.14
C THR A 587 22.08 14.47 28.12
N VAL A 588 21.64 13.32 27.61
CA VAL A 588 21.05 12.23 28.38
C VAL A 588 21.96 11.01 28.32
N ASN A 589 22.34 10.47 29.49
CA ASN A 589 23.07 9.21 29.56
C ASN A 589 22.10 8.08 29.92
N LEU A 590 21.89 7.16 28.98
CA LEU A 590 20.94 6.06 29.08
C LEU A 590 21.71 4.75 29.32
N THR A 591 21.45 4.06 30.43
CA THR A 591 22.06 2.75 30.73
C THR A 591 21.00 1.67 30.68
N ALA A 592 21.04 0.80 29.67
CA ALA A 592 20.03 -0.23 29.48
C ALA A 592 19.89 -1.13 30.73
N PRO A 593 18.65 -1.44 31.16
CA PRO A 593 18.44 -2.29 32.31
C PRO A 593 19.06 -3.67 32.11
N THR A 594 19.58 -4.24 33.19
CA THR A 594 20.27 -5.53 33.18
C THR A 594 19.32 -6.72 33.22
N ASN A 595 18.14 -6.53 33.81
CA ASN A 595 17.12 -7.56 34.05
C ASN A 595 15.94 -7.51 33.06
N GLN A 596 15.96 -6.59 32.09
CA GLN A 596 14.86 -6.39 31.15
C GLN A 596 15.42 -6.24 29.73
N SER A 597 14.77 -6.89 28.78
CA SER A 597 15.10 -6.84 27.35
C SER A 597 13.81 -6.70 26.55
N GLY A 598 13.93 -6.27 25.30
CA GLY A 598 12.81 -6.00 24.40
C GLY A 598 12.68 -4.52 24.07
N LEU A 599 11.51 -4.12 23.60
CA LEU A 599 11.21 -2.74 23.25
C LEU A 599 10.79 -1.98 24.51
N LEU A 600 11.69 -1.17 25.07
CA LEU A 600 11.41 -0.39 26.28
C LEU A 600 11.02 1.03 25.90
N ASN A 601 9.87 1.49 26.37
CA ASN A 601 9.35 2.80 26.03
C ASN A 601 9.80 3.83 27.09
N GLN A 602 10.51 4.86 26.64
CA GLN A 602 10.95 5.98 27.47
C GLN A 602 10.19 7.24 27.08
N GLU A 603 9.62 7.92 28.08
CA GLU A 603 9.00 9.23 27.92
C GLU A 603 10.04 10.32 28.24
N PHE A 604 10.29 11.19 27.27
CA PHE A 604 11.15 12.36 27.39
C PHE A 604 10.25 13.57 27.61
N GLY A 605 10.01 13.93 28.88
CA GLY A 605 9.12 15.01 29.28
C GLY A 605 9.88 16.29 29.58
N LEU A 606 9.47 17.39 28.96
CA LEU A 606 9.93 18.73 29.27
C LEU A 606 9.01 19.33 30.35
N TYR A 607 9.60 19.85 31.42
CA TYR A 607 8.87 20.38 32.57
C TYR A 607 9.37 21.77 32.94
N TYR A 608 8.51 22.53 33.60
CA TYR A 608 8.86 23.75 34.31
C TYR A 608 8.20 23.78 35.69
N ASN A 609 8.54 24.78 36.48
CA ASN A 609 7.90 24.99 37.78
C ASN A 609 6.80 26.05 37.68
N LEU A 610 5.55 25.66 37.90
CA LEU A 610 4.42 26.58 38.04
C LEU A 610 4.02 26.63 39.52
N ASN A 611 4.27 27.77 40.18
CA ASN A 611 3.90 27.99 41.59
C ASN A 611 4.42 26.91 42.57
N GLY A 612 5.62 26.39 42.35
CA GLY A 612 6.21 25.34 43.19
C GLY A 612 5.88 23.91 42.73
N THR A 613 5.02 23.74 41.72
CA THR A 613 4.62 22.43 41.19
C THR A 613 5.27 22.14 39.82
N PRO A 614 6.00 21.02 39.68
CA PRO A 614 6.43 20.51 38.38
C PRO A 614 5.26 20.35 37.41
N THR A 615 5.26 21.16 36.35
CA THR A 615 4.21 21.18 35.33
C THR A 615 4.83 20.78 33.99
N LYS A 616 4.24 19.79 33.32
CA LYS A 616 4.72 19.26 32.04
C LYS A 616 4.37 20.24 30.91
N ILE A 617 5.35 20.60 30.09
CA ILE A 617 5.19 21.41 28.87
C ILE A 617 4.76 20.50 27.72
N ILE A 618 5.57 19.48 27.45
CA ILE A 618 5.38 18.50 26.39
C ILE A 618 6.11 17.22 26.80
N SER A 619 5.70 16.07 26.29
CA SER A 619 6.51 14.86 26.34
C SER A 619 6.47 14.11 25.02
N ILE A 620 7.53 13.37 24.75
CA ILE A 620 7.63 12.48 23.60
C ILE A 620 8.04 11.09 24.06
N ALA A 621 7.28 10.08 23.63
CA ALA A 621 7.61 8.69 23.85
C ALA A 621 8.56 8.20 22.75
N LYS A 622 9.67 7.57 23.14
CA LYS A 622 10.65 6.98 22.23
C LYS A 622 10.94 5.55 22.70
N PHE A 623 10.94 4.63 21.74
CA PHE A 623 11.33 3.26 22.00
C PHE A 623 12.86 3.12 21.96
N ILE A 624 13.39 2.42 22.95
CA ILE A 624 14.76 1.96 23.00
C ILE A 624 14.73 0.43 22.93
N ILE A 625 15.36 -0.15 21.91
CA ILE A 625 15.46 -1.60 21.79
C ILE A 625 16.59 -2.07 22.70
N VAL A 626 16.27 -2.87 23.70
CA VAL A 626 17.26 -3.54 24.55
C VAL A 626 17.38 -5.00 24.15
N LYS A 627 18.48 -5.36 23.48
CA LYS A 627 18.77 -6.74 23.10
C LYS A 627 19.29 -7.53 24.30
N PRO A 628 18.83 -8.78 24.51
CA PRO A 628 19.41 -9.65 25.51
C PRO A 628 20.89 -9.91 25.17
N GLY A 629 21.77 -9.61 26.11
CA GLY A 629 23.20 -9.88 25.98
C GLY A 629 23.87 -10.11 27.32
N VAL A 630 25.16 -10.43 27.26
CA VAL A 630 25.95 -10.78 28.44
C VAL A 630 26.65 -9.52 28.93
N ALA A 631 26.44 -9.15 30.18
CA ALA A 631 26.95 -7.92 30.75
C ALA A 631 27.61 -8.15 32.10
N ALA A 632 28.56 -7.28 32.41
CA ALA A 632 29.42 -7.37 33.58
C ALA A 632 29.68 -5.98 34.16
N GLN A 633 29.81 -5.91 35.48
CA GLN A 633 30.18 -4.69 36.19
C GLN A 633 31.48 -4.90 36.96
N ILE A 634 32.48 -4.06 36.72
CA ILE A 634 33.72 -4.06 37.50
C ILE A 634 33.42 -3.35 38.83
N LEU A 635 33.49 -4.08 39.93
CA LEU A 635 33.22 -3.55 41.27
C LEU A 635 34.50 -3.03 41.94
N GLU A 636 35.60 -3.75 41.78
CA GLU A 636 36.86 -3.45 42.48
C GLU A 636 38.05 -3.90 41.63
N HIS A 637 39.13 -3.14 41.65
CA HIS A 637 40.42 -3.52 41.10
C HIS A 637 41.57 -2.80 41.83
N ASN A 638 42.77 -3.36 41.79
CA ASN A 638 44.00 -2.75 42.30
C ASN A 638 45.01 -2.36 41.20
N LEU A 639 44.55 -2.17 39.94
CA LEU A 639 45.39 -1.72 38.84
C LEU A 639 46.12 -0.38 39.17
N PRO A 640 47.44 -0.30 38.97
CA PRO A 640 48.20 0.92 39.21
C PRO A 640 47.99 1.95 38.11
N VAL A 641 48.05 3.23 38.48
CA VAL A 641 48.07 4.36 37.51
C VAL A 641 49.47 4.62 36.96
N ALA A 642 50.52 4.18 37.67
CA ALA A 642 51.91 4.29 37.25
C ALA A 642 52.77 3.14 37.78
N VAL A 643 53.80 2.74 37.03
CA VAL A 643 54.74 1.67 37.36
C VAL A 643 56.15 2.04 36.88
N LYS A 644 57.21 1.49 37.47
CA LYS A 644 58.57 1.63 36.92
C LYS A 644 58.91 0.48 35.99
N ASN A 645 59.63 0.74 34.91
CA ASN A 645 60.08 -0.31 33.98
C ASN A 645 61.14 -1.27 34.56
N THR A 646 61.50 -1.12 35.83
CA THR A 646 62.37 -2.02 36.60
C THR A 646 61.61 -2.89 37.61
N TRP A 647 60.31 -2.65 37.79
CA TRP A 647 59.52 -3.39 38.78
C TRP A 647 59.31 -4.84 38.38
N ARG A 648 59.29 -5.72 39.39
CA ARG A 648 58.84 -7.11 39.24
C ARG A 648 57.35 -7.14 38.85
N PRO A 649 56.84 -8.24 38.25
CA PRO A 649 55.42 -8.39 37.93
C PRO A 649 54.52 -8.07 39.14
N LEU A 650 53.49 -7.25 38.92
CA LEU A 650 52.56 -6.84 39.97
C LEU A 650 51.31 -7.70 39.93
N GLN A 651 50.87 -8.16 41.10
CA GLN A 651 49.64 -8.94 41.26
C GLN A 651 48.40 -8.03 41.19
N ILE A 652 47.52 -8.35 40.24
CA ILE A 652 46.27 -7.67 40.00
C ILE A 652 45.11 -8.59 40.37
N THR A 653 44.17 -8.06 41.14
CA THR A 653 42.88 -8.67 41.43
C THR A 653 41.78 -7.76 40.89
N MET A 654 40.89 -8.32 40.08
CA MET A 654 39.68 -7.65 39.62
C MET A 654 38.44 -8.43 40.06
N LYS A 655 37.49 -7.75 40.72
CA LYS A 655 36.18 -8.31 41.07
C LYS A 655 35.15 -7.82 40.07
N ILE A 656 34.63 -8.74 39.26
CA ILE A 656 33.69 -8.44 38.17
C ILE A 656 32.38 -9.17 38.44
N LYS A 657 31.29 -8.43 38.63
CA LYS A 657 29.94 -8.96 38.83
C LYS A 657 29.32 -9.33 37.50
N ASN A 658 28.75 -10.53 37.41
CA ASN A 658 27.88 -10.91 36.30
C ASN A 658 26.53 -10.19 36.46
N VAL A 659 26.22 -9.28 35.55
CA VAL A 659 24.94 -8.55 35.54
C VAL A 659 24.07 -8.94 34.35
N SER A 660 24.36 -10.08 33.71
CA SER A 660 23.51 -10.64 32.67
C SER A 660 22.16 -11.07 33.26
N ALA A 661 21.08 -11.02 32.48
CA ALA A 661 19.75 -11.41 32.94
C ALA A 661 19.66 -12.92 33.28
N ASP A 662 20.19 -13.78 32.41
CA ASP A 662 19.98 -15.24 32.45
C ASP A 662 21.26 -16.05 32.13
N THR A 663 22.36 -15.38 31.81
CA THR A 663 23.55 -16.05 31.30
C THR A 663 24.53 -16.38 32.42
N ILE A 664 24.72 -17.68 32.67
CA ILE A 664 25.76 -18.21 33.56
C ILE A 664 27.12 -18.22 32.84
N TRP A 665 28.15 -17.76 33.53
CA TRP A 665 29.54 -17.83 33.07
C TRP A 665 30.17 -19.14 33.51
N LEU A 666 30.80 -19.87 32.58
CA LEU A 666 31.65 -21.01 32.92
C LEU A 666 33.05 -20.48 33.24
N SER A 667 33.54 -20.60 34.47
CA SER A 667 34.80 -19.96 34.88
C SER A 667 35.94 -20.27 33.90
N ARG A 668 36.20 -21.54 33.58
CA ARG A 668 37.29 -21.92 32.65
C ARG A 668 37.10 -21.46 31.19
N LYS A 669 35.95 -20.89 30.84
CA LYS A 669 35.63 -20.38 29.51
C LYS A 669 35.32 -18.89 29.50
N THR A 670 35.37 -18.21 30.65
CA THR A 670 35.20 -16.76 30.77
C THR A 670 36.58 -16.11 30.79
N ALA A 671 37.04 -15.67 29.63
CA ALA A 671 38.38 -15.11 29.43
C ALA A 671 38.36 -13.59 29.65
N LEU A 672 39.15 -13.10 30.61
CA LEU A 672 39.52 -11.69 30.71
C LEU A 672 40.73 -11.46 29.79
N GLU A 673 40.47 -10.81 28.67
CA GLU A 673 41.46 -10.50 27.64
C GLU A 673 42.01 -9.08 27.81
N ILE A 674 43.29 -8.88 27.49
CA ILE A 674 43.96 -7.59 27.64
C ILE A 674 44.76 -7.27 26.37
N TYR A 675 44.45 -6.12 25.79
CA TYR A 675 45.04 -5.62 24.55
C TYR A 675 45.66 -4.23 24.72
N ASN A 676 46.55 -3.90 23.80
CA ASN A 676 47.00 -2.53 23.58
C ASN A 676 45.95 -1.73 22.80
N SER A 677 46.11 -0.40 22.72
CA SER A 677 45.19 0.49 22.02
C SER A 677 44.97 0.14 20.53
N ASP A 678 46.00 -0.41 19.88
CA ASP A 678 45.99 -0.89 18.48
C ASP A 678 45.37 -2.28 18.29
N GLY A 679 44.88 -2.91 19.37
CA GLY A 679 44.26 -4.24 19.34
C GLY A 679 45.26 -5.40 19.33
N LYS A 680 46.57 -5.13 19.39
CA LYS A 680 47.59 -6.18 19.57
C LYS A 680 47.66 -6.62 21.04
N ALA A 681 48.35 -7.72 21.28
CA ALA A 681 48.63 -8.21 22.63
C ALA A 681 49.21 -7.11 23.53
N SER A 682 48.79 -7.10 24.80
CA SER A 682 49.24 -6.11 25.77
C SER A 682 50.77 -6.12 25.93
N PRO A 683 51.43 -4.96 26.00
CA PRO A 683 52.86 -4.89 26.31
C PRO A 683 53.17 -5.39 27.73
N PHE A 684 52.17 -5.44 28.63
CA PHE A 684 52.31 -5.93 30.00
C PHE A 684 52.16 -7.46 30.14
N TYR A 685 52.16 -8.20 29.02
CA TYR A 685 52.03 -9.66 29.00
C TYR A 685 53.06 -10.34 29.91
N ASP A 686 52.59 -11.19 30.82
CA ASP A 686 53.43 -12.08 31.63
C ASP A 686 53.21 -13.54 31.24
N ALA A 687 54.19 -14.11 30.51
CA ALA A 687 54.16 -15.48 30.04
C ALA A 687 54.15 -16.54 31.16
N ASN A 688 54.52 -16.17 32.39
CA ASN A 688 54.55 -17.11 33.53
C ASN A 688 53.20 -17.27 34.22
N ASP A 689 52.23 -16.42 33.91
CA ASP A 689 50.98 -16.31 34.66
C ASP A 689 49.74 -16.28 33.75
N TRP A 690 49.80 -15.56 32.62
CA TRP A 690 48.66 -15.45 31.72
C TRP A 690 48.37 -16.79 31.03
N VAL A 691 47.08 -17.11 30.90
CA VAL A 691 46.59 -18.36 30.26
C VAL A 691 47.10 -18.48 28.82
N ARG A 692 47.10 -17.36 28.09
CA ARG A 692 47.76 -17.18 26.78
C ARG A 692 47.97 -15.70 26.52
N LYS A 693 48.64 -15.35 25.43
CA LYS A 693 49.11 -13.99 25.12
C LYS A 693 48.05 -12.89 25.26
N GLU A 694 46.80 -13.18 24.91
CA GLU A 694 45.69 -12.23 25.00
C GLU A 694 44.84 -12.42 26.26
N VAL A 695 44.89 -13.60 26.91
CA VAL A 695 44.00 -13.97 28.04
C VAL A 695 44.78 -13.93 29.34
N ALA A 696 44.57 -12.88 30.12
CA ALA A 696 45.25 -12.69 31.40
C ALA A 696 44.71 -13.60 32.50
N ALA A 697 43.38 -13.75 32.60
CA ALA A 697 42.77 -14.52 33.67
C ALA A 697 41.43 -15.15 33.28
N VAL A 698 41.01 -16.09 34.13
CA VAL A 698 39.65 -16.62 34.24
C VAL A 698 39.18 -16.49 35.69
N PRO A 699 37.87 -16.54 36.01
CA PRO A 699 37.39 -16.51 37.39
C PRO A 699 38.00 -17.63 38.25
N VAL A 700 38.49 -17.28 39.44
CA VAL A 700 39.03 -18.24 40.43
C VAL A 700 38.02 -18.52 41.55
N GLY A 701 38.20 -19.63 42.26
CA GLY A 701 37.43 -19.96 43.46
C GLY A 701 36.00 -20.49 43.23
N LYS A 702 35.54 -20.61 41.97
CA LYS A 702 34.23 -21.19 41.62
C LYS A 702 34.20 -21.76 40.21
N THR A 703 33.30 -22.72 39.95
CA THR A 703 33.14 -23.35 38.61
C THR A 703 32.26 -22.53 37.68
N TYR A 704 31.32 -21.75 38.24
CA TYR A 704 30.35 -20.94 37.51
C TYR A 704 30.20 -19.57 38.18
N VAL A 705 29.92 -18.51 37.41
CA VAL A 705 29.48 -17.21 37.93
C VAL A 705 28.05 -16.95 37.43
N LYS A 706 27.05 -17.12 38.31
CA LYS A 706 25.64 -16.91 37.96
C LYS A 706 25.31 -15.41 37.85
N PRO A 707 24.21 -15.02 37.18
CA PRO A 707 23.63 -13.69 37.29
C PRO A 707 23.61 -13.19 38.74
N GLY A 708 24.15 -11.99 38.98
CA GLY A 708 24.29 -11.38 40.31
C GLY A 708 25.57 -11.73 41.08
N GLU A 709 26.28 -12.80 40.72
CA GLU A 709 27.49 -13.24 41.42
C GLU A 709 28.77 -12.53 40.94
N ILE A 710 29.79 -12.50 41.78
CA ILE A 710 31.08 -11.85 41.50
C ILE A 710 32.12 -12.89 41.09
N GLY A 711 32.69 -12.79 39.88
CA GLY A 711 33.91 -13.50 39.50
C GLY A 711 35.15 -12.72 39.93
N GLU A 712 36.09 -13.38 40.60
CA GLU A 712 37.39 -12.82 40.96
C GLU A 712 38.43 -13.25 39.91
N PHE A 713 39.12 -12.29 39.29
CA PHE A 713 40.14 -12.53 38.28
C PHE A 713 41.48 -12.11 38.86
N LYS A 714 42.44 -13.04 38.90
CA LYS A 714 43.81 -12.80 39.40
C LYS A 714 44.79 -13.00 38.26
N PHE A 715 45.64 -12.02 38.03
CA PHE A 715 46.70 -12.06 37.02
C PHE A 715 47.79 -11.06 37.39
N THR A 716 48.88 -11.08 36.65
CA THR A 716 50.01 -10.16 36.81
C THR A 716 50.14 -9.22 35.63
N ILE A 717 50.70 -8.04 35.88
CA ILE A 717 51.18 -7.15 34.81
C ILE A 717 52.70 -7.01 34.93
N LYS A 718 53.43 -7.17 33.83
CA LYS A 718 54.89 -7.13 33.80
C LYS A 718 55.39 -5.84 33.13
N PRO A 719 55.80 -4.82 33.90
CA PRO A 719 56.35 -3.58 33.33
C PRO A 719 57.84 -3.68 32.97
N MET A 720 58.53 -4.72 33.45
CA MET A 720 59.97 -4.87 33.30
C MET A 720 60.41 -4.84 31.84
N GLY A 721 61.28 -3.88 31.49
CA GLY A 721 61.82 -3.74 30.13
C GLY A 721 60.95 -2.95 29.16
N LEU A 722 59.80 -2.42 29.58
CA LEU A 722 58.99 -1.53 28.75
C LEU A 722 59.64 -0.15 28.59
N LYS A 723 59.40 0.47 27.43
CA LYS A 723 59.81 1.86 27.18
C LYS A 723 59.00 2.81 28.06
N ARG A 724 59.62 3.90 28.51
CA ARG A 724 58.91 4.97 29.24
C ARG A 724 57.81 5.57 28.38
N GLY A 725 56.66 5.85 28.97
CA GLY A 725 55.51 6.42 28.26
C GLY A 725 54.17 6.08 28.91
N VAL A 726 53.09 6.58 28.31
CA VAL A 726 51.71 6.27 28.74
C VAL A 726 51.14 5.19 27.82
N TYR A 727 50.67 4.10 28.43
CA TYR A 727 50.07 2.98 27.72
C TYR A 727 48.57 2.92 27.99
N LEU A 728 47.77 2.99 26.94
CA LEU A 728 46.33 2.79 27.01
C LEU A 728 46.00 1.31 26.81
N ILE A 729 45.61 0.64 27.89
CA ILE A 729 45.29 -0.79 27.93
C ILE A 729 43.78 -0.98 27.84
N LYS A 730 43.36 -1.96 27.04
CA LYS A 730 41.95 -2.37 26.85
C LYS A 730 41.71 -3.73 27.48
N PHE A 731 40.73 -3.82 28.36
CA PHE A 731 40.25 -5.06 28.95
C PHE A 731 38.96 -5.49 28.26
N GLN A 732 38.88 -6.74 27.80
CA GLN A 732 37.68 -7.34 27.24
C GLN A 732 37.33 -8.59 28.01
N LEU A 733 36.04 -8.92 28.11
CA LEU A 733 35.60 -10.16 28.74
C LEU A 733 34.83 -11.01 27.72
N LYS A 734 35.18 -12.29 27.57
CA LYS A 734 34.56 -13.18 26.57
C LYS A 734 34.13 -14.51 27.16
N LEU A 735 32.94 -14.97 26.78
CA LEU A 735 32.47 -16.34 27.01
C LEU A 735 32.84 -17.20 25.81
N LEU A 736 33.97 -17.91 25.89
CA LEU A 736 34.54 -18.69 24.79
C LEU A 736 33.66 -19.88 24.39
N ASP A 737 32.93 -20.48 25.33
CA ASP A 737 32.00 -21.58 25.07
C ASP A 737 30.76 -21.15 24.28
N LYS A 738 30.36 -19.88 24.42
CA LYS A 738 29.18 -19.31 23.76
C LYS A 738 29.54 -18.41 22.58
N ASN A 739 30.83 -18.19 22.34
CA ASN A 739 31.34 -17.21 21.39
C ASN A 739 30.68 -15.82 21.55
N LYS A 740 30.57 -15.34 22.80
CA LYS A 740 29.95 -14.05 23.13
C LYS A 740 30.93 -13.11 23.83
N THR A 741 30.97 -11.85 23.40
CA THR A 741 31.58 -10.76 24.16
C THR A 741 30.68 -10.36 25.32
N VAL A 742 31.29 -10.06 26.47
CA VAL A 742 30.63 -9.57 27.68
C VAL A 742 30.93 -8.08 27.82
N TYR A 743 29.89 -7.25 27.86
CA TYR A 743 30.06 -5.81 28.01
C TYR A 743 30.50 -5.47 29.44
N LEU A 744 31.70 -4.92 29.60
CA LEU A 744 32.27 -4.49 30.88
C LEU A 744 31.88 -3.03 31.15
N ASN A 745 31.12 -2.77 32.21
CA ASN A 745 30.61 -1.43 32.54
C ASN A 745 29.94 -0.73 31.35
N GLY A 746 29.21 -1.51 30.54
CA GLY A 746 28.47 -1.03 29.38
C GLY A 746 29.28 -0.83 28.10
N GLY A 747 30.59 -1.12 28.09
CA GLY A 747 31.44 -1.09 26.88
C GLY A 747 31.93 -2.48 26.46
N GLU A 748 32.27 -2.67 25.18
CA GLU A 748 32.93 -3.91 24.70
C GLU A 748 34.34 -4.07 25.28
N ASP A 749 34.99 -2.95 25.58
CA ASP A 749 36.23 -2.88 26.32
C ASP A 749 36.14 -1.88 27.49
N TRP A 750 36.96 -2.12 28.51
CA TRP A 750 37.21 -1.17 29.59
C TRP A 750 38.65 -0.69 29.49
N LYS A 751 38.87 0.63 29.45
CA LYS A 751 40.19 1.20 29.17
C LYS A 751 40.84 1.78 30.42
N ARG A 752 42.15 1.60 30.54
CA ARG A 752 42.97 2.23 31.58
C ARG A 752 44.29 2.71 31.02
N GLU A 753 44.71 3.90 31.44
CA GLU A 753 46.05 4.41 31.19
C GLU A 753 46.97 4.01 32.33
N ILE A 754 48.15 3.49 31.97
CA ILE A 754 49.23 3.20 32.91
C ILE A 754 50.48 3.93 32.43
N ARG A 755 51.02 4.81 33.27
CA ARG A 755 52.31 5.46 33.01
C ARG A 755 53.45 4.54 33.39
N VAL A 756 54.41 4.37 32.49
CA VAL A 756 55.65 3.62 32.75
C VAL A 756 56.79 4.63 32.90
N ASP A 757 57.38 4.66 34.10
CA ASP A 757 58.49 5.52 34.50
C ASP A 757 59.86 4.82 34.41
#